data_AF-A0A2E4V6R6-F1
#
_entry.id   AF-A0A2E4V6R6-F1
#
_cell.length_a   1.000
_cell.length_b   1.000
_cell.length_c   1.000
_cell.angle_alpha   90.00
_cell.angle_beta   90.00
_cell.angle_gamma   90.00
#
_symmetry.space_group_name_H-M   'P 1'
#
loop_
_entity.id
_entity.type
_entity.pdbx_description
1 polymer ?
#
loop_
_entity_poly.entity_id
_entity_poly.type
_entity_poly.pdbx_seq_one_letter_code
_entity_poly.pdbx_strand_id
1 'polypeptide(L)'
;FNGHKIPYYGADESWGPPMDGTMVRHWDSWIPNHPEFGTLRAWNPNPDNVKDFFNNGIENSTTLAFNSGSDTATVRGSMRLIDEQLPFPNTDRNQIDVNVTGDVKIADKLTAFTSLNYQYRKTLNFPTNGYGGLGANFSQWWQRQLDMDRLANNYAFEGKYYTWNRISARNATPKYWDAPQFDFYVDQNNQRKNTLFGNFGLNYEINDNISATVEARRRFNSYESNGRTGWGGIDQASFNESTSRYVQNELAATLQYDERFDDFDVSAIVGYQATQNRNQSISASTVGGLSIPDFYSIATSVDRPNYSSSLSKSKVLSTYASVSVGYNSIAYLDGSYRFDWGSTANPDDNRIETWGLSGSLILSELINSQDITFAKLRAGYSEAPVFPGTYATTQVYSVGTAYGSFPRFAVPNTQSNPNLLGGTRSEFEVGAEFSFLDNKIGIDVTYFDRKDKDQPISIPVTGSTGYTGLAINSGESSAEGWEVTLNLNPVSTADFNWDLSFNFATLNKYTDKLADGIDVRVLDSWASWYSLQLQERVGEEWGMWVGRKKARDANGTQILTSTGRATYESQQILGNLLPDFTGGLTTSLSYKNWDLGLGFDFQKGGTFYSTTNMFTYYSGIHEDTIGLNAKGNPLRDPVSAGGGVNVVGVTASGEPVDTYLSASYYFYQHFFGNHENWLYDASYVKLRTARLGYNFSKDLLDGTPFDNVNVALVGNNLLLLYSNIPHGGLDPSEIEGSGSIATGYRNVEGGQLPPSRTIGLNVSLTF
;
A
#
# COMPACT_ATOMS: atom_id res chain seq x y z
N PHE A 1 23.09 9.44 45.30
CA PHE A 1 23.32 8.10 44.74
C PHE A 1 24.81 7.81 44.92
N ASN A 2 25.22 6.57 45.22
CA ASN A 2 26.57 6.19 45.68
C ASN A 2 27.68 6.34 44.61
N GLY A 3 27.68 7.39 43.80
CA GLY A 3 28.65 7.59 42.71
C GLY A 3 28.50 6.61 41.54
N HIS A 4 27.47 5.77 41.52
CA HIS A 4 27.24 4.83 40.41
C HIS A 4 26.96 5.59 39.11
N LYS A 5 27.60 5.19 38.02
CA LYS A 5 27.30 5.68 36.67
C LYS A 5 25.90 5.20 36.25
N ILE A 6 25.15 6.05 35.58
CA ILE A 6 23.80 5.76 35.09
C ILE A 6 23.67 6.20 33.63
N PRO A 7 22.87 5.51 32.79
CA PRO A 7 22.46 6.01 31.49
C PRO A 7 21.72 7.34 31.63
N TYR A 8 21.80 8.19 30.61
CA TYR A 8 20.98 9.39 30.53
C TYR A 8 19.56 9.02 30.13
N TYR A 9 18.71 8.72 31.10
CA TYR A 9 17.32 8.32 30.85
C TYR A 9 16.45 9.41 30.19
N GLY A 10 16.91 10.66 30.20
CA GLY A 10 16.20 11.76 29.56
C GLY A 10 16.23 11.75 28.03
N ALA A 11 16.95 10.83 27.40
CA ALA A 11 17.01 10.66 25.94
C ALA A 11 16.47 9.29 25.52
N ASP A 12 15.88 9.24 24.34
CA ASP A 12 15.49 8.07 23.55
C ASP A 12 16.44 7.82 22.36
N GLU A 13 17.33 8.78 22.07
CA GLU A 13 18.40 8.67 21.09
C GLU A 13 19.56 7.77 21.54
N SER A 14 20.44 7.41 20.60
CA SER A 14 21.63 6.57 20.79
C SER A 14 22.96 7.35 20.68
N TRP A 15 22.95 8.63 21.08
CA TRP A 15 24.17 9.41 21.32
C TRP A 15 24.75 9.14 22.71
N GLY A 16 26.07 8.98 22.81
CA GLY A 16 26.72 8.73 24.09
C GLY A 16 28.16 8.24 23.97
N PRO A 17 28.80 7.93 25.11
CA PRO A 17 30.13 7.35 25.15
C PRO A 17 30.14 5.93 24.54
N PRO A 18 31.33 5.40 24.18
CA PRO A 18 31.48 4.03 23.73
C PRO A 18 30.85 3.02 24.71
N MET A 19 30.22 1.97 24.16
CA MET A 19 29.74 0.82 24.92
C MET A 19 30.92 -0.13 25.20
N ASP A 20 31.72 0.23 26.20
CA ASP A 20 33.03 -0.37 26.53
C ASP A 20 32.99 -1.38 27.70
N GLY A 21 31.80 -1.76 28.14
CA GLY A 21 31.62 -2.63 29.30
C GLY A 21 31.68 -1.93 30.65
N THR A 22 31.78 -0.60 30.68
CA THR A 22 31.65 0.20 31.91
C THR A 22 30.42 -0.23 32.72
N MET A 23 30.59 -0.48 34.01
CA MET A 23 29.49 -0.88 34.89
C MET A 23 28.57 0.32 35.17
N VAL A 24 27.30 0.21 34.78
CA VAL A 24 26.27 1.23 34.99
C VAL A 24 25.02 0.63 35.62
N ARG A 25 24.19 1.48 36.22
CA ARG A 25 22.87 1.08 36.71
C ARG A 25 21.84 1.22 35.59
N HIS A 26 21.37 0.13 35.02
CA HIS A 26 20.37 0.11 33.92
C HIS A 26 18.95 0.42 34.43
N TRP A 27 18.02 0.65 33.50
CA TRP A 27 16.65 1.13 33.78
C TRP A 27 15.84 0.24 34.74
N ASP A 28 16.01 -1.07 34.62
CA ASP A 28 15.36 -2.15 35.38
C ASP A 28 15.92 -2.31 36.80
N SER A 29 17.20 -1.96 37.03
CA SER A 29 17.85 -1.95 38.35
C SER A 29 17.30 -0.89 39.33
N TRP A 30 16.27 -0.15 38.90
CA TRP A 30 15.54 0.83 39.68
C TRP A 30 14.09 0.42 39.95
N ILE A 31 13.65 -0.77 39.51
CA ILE A 31 12.32 -1.30 39.80
C ILE A 31 12.25 -1.61 41.31
N PRO A 32 11.36 -0.93 42.07
CA PRO A 32 11.22 -1.17 43.50
C PRO A 32 10.89 -2.64 43.79
N ASN A 33 11.43 -3.18 44.89
CA ASN A 33 11.25 -4.57 45.35
C ASN A 33 11.74 -5.67 44.39
N HIS A 34 12.28 -5.31 43.22
CA HIS A 34 12.85 -6.29 42.29
C HIS A 34 14.11 -6.94 42.90
N PRO A 35 14.32 -8.26 42.77
CA PRO A 35 15.52 -8.94 43.29
C PRO A 35 16.84 -8.35 42.78
N GLU A 36 16.81 -7.75 41.59
CA GLU A 36 17.98 -7.14 40.97
C GLU A 36 18.09 -5.62 41.21
N PHE A 37 17.30 -5.06 42.12
CA PHE A 37 17.39 -3.64 42.47
C PHE A 37 18.81 -3.29 42.96
N GLY A 38 19.42 -2.27 42.36
CA GLY A 38 20.75 -1.82 42.76
C GLY A 38 21.91 -2.51 42.04
N THR A 39 21.64 -3.53 41.23
CA THR A 39 22.66 -4.22 40.44
C THR A 39 23.29 -3.29 39.40
N LEU A 40 24.59 -3.41 39.21
CA LEU A 40 25.32 -2.80 38.10
C LEU A 40 25.47 -3.84 37.00
N ARG A 41 25.39 -3.40 35.74
CA ARG A 41 25.68 -4.24 34.57
C ARG A 41 26.53 -3.48 33.58
N ALA A 42 27.29 -4.23 32.78
CA ALA A 42 28.15 -3.68 31.75
C ALA A 42 27.34 -2.84 30.73
N TRP A 43 27.93 -1.74 30.28
CA TRP A 43 27.43 -0.90 29.19
C TRP A 43 27.92 -1.48 27.87
N ASN A 44 27.22 -2.52 27.39
CA ASN A 44 27.54 -3.27 26.18
C ASN A 44 26.46 -3.06 25.11
N PRO A 45 26.81 -3.12 23.82
CA PRO A 45 25.82 -3.14 22.76
C PRO A 45 25.12 -4.49 22.71
N ASN A 46 23.85 -4.50 22.29
CA ASN A 46 23.09 -5.68 21.92
C ASN A 46 22.73 -5.59 20.44
N PRO A 47 23.54 -6.21 19.54
CA PRO A 47 23.37 -6.06 18.10
C PRO A 47 22.00 -6.53 17.58
N ASP A 48 21.46 -7.61 18.13
CA ASP A 48 20.22 -8.25 17.68
C ASP A 48 18.96 -7.77 18.44
N ASN A 49 19.06 -6.76 19.31
CA ASN A 49 17.96 -6.40 20.22
C ASN A 49 16.60 -6.08 19.57
N VAL A 50 16.59 -5.53 18.35
CA VAL A 50 15.35 -5.29 17.59
C VAL A 50 14.85 -6.59 16.95
N LYS A 51 15.77 -7.41 16.44
CA LYS A 51 15.45 -8.71 15.83
C LYS A 51 14.83 -9.67 16.84
N ASP A 52 15.36 -9.67 18.06
CA ASP A 52 14.91 -10.55 19.16
C ASP A 52 13.50 -10.22 19.67
N PHE A 53 12.88 -9.12 19.23
CA PHE A 53 11.48 -8.82 19.54
C PHE A 53 10.48 -9.64 18.70
N PHE A 54 10.84 -9.94 17.45
CA PHE A 54 9.93 -10.56 16.50
C PHE A 54 9.87 -12.08 16.70
N ASN A 55 8.68 -12.65 16.51
CA ASN A 55 8.47 -14.09 16.51
C ASN A 55 8.53 -14.65 15.09
N ASN A 56 8.73 -15.97 14.97
CA ASN A 56 8.40 -16.66 13.73
C ASN A 56 6.87 -16.75 13.60
N GLY A 57 6.32 -16.13 12.56
CA GLY A 57 4.91 -16.31 12.21
C GLY A 57 4.66 -17.69 11.60
N ILE A 58 3.47 -18.24 11.83
CA ILE A 58 3.05 -19.54 11.30
C ILE A 58 1.65 -19.39 10.71
N GLU A 59 1.48 -19.72 9.42
CA GLU A 59 0.19 -19.79 8.75
C GLU A 59 -0.14 -21.23 8.38
N ASN A 60 -1.30 -21.70 8.82
CA ASN A 60 -1.89 -22.97 8.39
C ASN A 60 -3.13 -22.69 7.55
N SER A 61 -3.11 -23.13 6.29
CA SER A 61 -4.22 -22.94 5.35
C SER A 61 -4.69 -24.28 4.81
N THR A 62 -5.96 -24.62 5.04
CA THR A 62 -6.60 -25.85 4.55
C THR A 62 -7.76 -25.49 3.65
N THR A 63 -7.75 -26.01 2.41
CA THR A 63 -8.85 -25.81 1.45
C THR A 63 -9.48 -27.15 1.10
N LEU A 64 -10.80 -27.24 1.22
CA LEU A 64 -11.60 -28.34 0.69
C LEU A 64 -12.47 -27.80 -0.44
N ALA A 65 -12.45 -28.47 -1.59
CA ALA A 65 -13.29 -28.13 -2.73
C ALA A 65 -14.01 -29.39 -3.24
N PHE A 66 -15.27 -29.20 -3.62
CA PHE A 66 -16.13 -30.22 -4.22
C PHE A 66 -16.71 -29.66 -5.52
N ASN A 67 -16.63 -30.46 -6.58
CA ASN A 67 -17.24 -30.15 -7.87
C ASN A 67 -18.14 -31.31 -8.26
N SER A 68 -19.32 -31.02 -8.80
CA SER A 68 -20.22 -32.02 -9.37
C SER A 68 -21.01 -31.40 -10.52
N GLY A 69 -21.32 -32.21 -11.52
CA GLY A 69 -22.07 -31.74 -12.69
C GLY A 69 -22.83 -32.86 -13.38
N SER A 70 -23.85 -32.45 -14.12
CA SER A 70 -24.62 -33.23 -15.09
C SER A 70 -24.94 -32.34 -16.29
N ASP A 71 -25.63 -32.86 -17.30
CA ASP A 71 -26.06 -32.08 -18.47
C ASP A 71 -27.05 -30.94 -18.14
N THR A 72 -27.66 -30.97 -16.94
CA THR A 72 -28.71 -30.05 -16.51
C THR A 72 -28.31 -29.13 -15.35
N ALA A 73 -27.24 -29.44 -14.62
CA ALA A 73 -26.81 -28.64 -13.48
C ALA A 73 -25.33 -28.85 -13.18
N THR A 74 -24.63 -27.77 -12.86
CA THR A 74 -23.26 -27.83 -12.33
C THR A 74 -23.18 -27.08 -11.00
N VAL A 75 -22.37 -27.59 -10.08
CA VAL A 75 -22.12 -26.95 -8.79
C VAL A 75 -20.67 -27.16 -8.35
N ARG A 76 -20.08 -26.10 -7.85
CA ARG A 76 -18.78 -26.08 -7.19
C ARG A 76 -18.92 -25.40 -5.85
N GLY A 77 -18.48 -26.07 -4.78
CA GLY A 77 -18.36 -25.51 -3.45
C GLY A 77 -16.93 -25.60 -2.96
N SER A 78 -16.41 -24.58 -2.29
CA SER A 78 -15.13 -24.65 -1.60
C SER A 78 -15.13 -23.90 -0.28
N MET A 79 -14.39 -24.43 0.69
CA MET A 79 -14.18 -23.82 2.00
C MET A 79 -12.69 -23.77 2.30
N ARG A 80 -12.19 -22.60 2.69
CA ARG A 80 -10.81 -22.39 3.12
C ARG A 80 -10.79 -21.93 4.57
N LEU A 81 -9.98 -22.59 5.37
CA LEU A 81 -9.71 -22.27 6.78
C LEU A 81 -8.27 -21.79 6.90
N ILE A 82 -8.07 -20.65 7.54
CA ILE A 82 -6.74 -20.09 7.80
C ILE A 82 -6.62 -19.81 9.29
N ASP A 83 -5.53 -20.29 9.88
CA ASP A 83 -5.07 -19.97 11.22
C ASP A 83 -3.65 -19.43 11.12
N GLU A 84 -3.45 -18.16 11.45
CA GLU A 84 -2.21 -17.42 11.25
C GLU A 84 -1.77 -16.76 12.56
N GLN A 85 -0.59 -17.12 13.05
CA GLN A 85 0.13 -16.34 14.05
C GLN A 85 1.07 -15.37 13.33
N LEU A 86 0.90 -14.06 13.55
CA LEU A 86 1.75 -13.05 12.92
C LEU A 86 3.13 -13.01 13.61
N PRO A 87 4.18 -12.45 12.97
CA PRO A 87 5.54 -12.43 13.53
C PRO A 87 5.73 -11.42 14.69
N PHE A 88 4.67 -11.10 15.42
CA PHE A 88 4.65 -10.17 16.54
C PHE A 88 4.13 -10.87 17.81
N PRO A 89 4.57 -10.46 19.01
CA PRO A 89 4.01 -10.98 20.26
C PRO A 89 2.49 -10.77 20.33
N ASN A 90 1.74 -11.75 20.85
CA ASN A 90 0.29 -11.63 21.09
C ASN A 90 -0.53 -11.16 19.87
N THR A 91 -0.27 -11.72 18.69
CA THR A 91 -0.99 -11.39 17.45
C THR A 91 -1.48 -12.66 16.76
N ASP A 92 -2.74 -12.65 16.30
CA ASP A 92 -3.35 -13.77 15.59
C ASP A 92 -4.29 -13.29 14.47
N ARG A 93 -4.56 -14.17 13.52
CA ARG A 93 -5.58 -14.00 12.51
C ARG A 93 -6.22 -15.34 12.15
N ASN A 94 -7.54 -15.40 12.31
CA ASN A 94 -8.35 -16.53 11.85
C ASN A 94 -9.27 -16.10 10.71
N GLN A 95 -9.33 -16.89 9.64
CA GLN A 95 -10.17 -16.61 8.49
C GLN A 95 -10.88 -17.86 7.98
N ILE A 96 -12.13 -17.66 7.56
CA ILE A 96 -12.96 -18.65 6.87
C ILE A 96 -13.43 -18.02 5.57
N ASP A 97 -13.10 -18.63 4.44
CA ASP A 97 -13.63 -18.28 3.14
C ASP A 97 -14.53 -19.42 2.64
N VAL A 98 -15.71 -19.09 2.12
CA VAL A 98 -16.66 -20.04 1.51
C VAL A 98 -17.05 -19.51 0.14
N ASN A 99 -16.96 -20.36 -0.88
CA ASN A 99 -17.40 -20.08 -2.24
C ASN A 99 -18.39 -21.16 -2.68
N VAL A 100 -19.46 -20.74 -3.35
CA VAL A 100 -20.43 -21.62 -4.03
C VAL A 100 -20.75 -21.02 -5.38
N THR A 101 -20.51 -21.75 -6.45
CA THR A 101 -20.88 -21.39 -7.82
C THR A 101 -21.71 -22.51 -8.41
N GLY A 102 -22.71 -22.17 -9.21
CA GLY A 102 -23.45 -23.18 -9.96
C GLY A 102 -24.45 -22.59 -10.94
N ASP A 103 -24.88 -23.45 -11.86
CA ASP A 103 -25.92 -23.18 -12.84
C ASP A 103 -26.86 -24.38 -12.96
N VAL A 104 -28.10 -24.12 -13.34
CA VAL A 104 -29.13 -25.13 -13.54
C VAL A 104 -30.05 -24.74 -14.69
N LYS A 105 -30.26 -25.66 -15.64
CA LYS A 105 -31.29 -25.57 -16.68
C LYS A 105 -32.65 -25.86 -16.03
N ILE A 106 -33.42 -24.80 -15.75
CA ILE A 106 -34.76 -24.91 -15.13
C ILE A 106 -35.81 -25.29 -16.18
N ALA A 107 -35.60 -24.89 -17.43
CA ALA A 107 -36.37 -25.32 -18.60
C ALA A 107 -35.45 -25.32 -19.83
N ASP A 108 -35.91 -25.87 -20.96
CA ASP A 108 -35.12 -26.04 -22.19
C ASP A 108 -34.40 -24.77 -22.66
N LYS A 109 -35.00 -23.59 -22.42
CA LYS A 109 -34.49 -22.27 -22.81
C LYS A 109 -34.18 -21.35 -21.63
N LEU A 110 -34.22 -21.85 -20.40
CA LEU A 110 -34.06 -21.03 -19.19
C LEU A 110 -33.06 -21.64 -18.22
N THR A 111 -31.96 -20.92 -18.00
CA THR A 111 -30.90 -21.30 -17.07
C THR A 111 -30.83 -20.30 -15.92
N ALA A 112 -30.80 -20.78 -14.68
CA ALA A 112 -30.45 -19.95 -13.52
C ALA A 112 -29.00 -20.18 -13.14
N PHE A 113 -28.31 -19.14 -12.70
CA PHE A 113 -26.93 -19.23 -12.26
C PHE A 113 -26.66 -18.36 -11.04
N THR A 114 -25.63 -18.72 -10.27
CA THR A 114 -25.20 -17.99 -9.11
C THR A 114 -23.70 -18.20 -8.83
N SER A 115 -23.07 -17.18 -8.27
CA SER A 115 -21.75 -17.26 -7.66
C SER A 115 -21.80 -16.48 -6.35
N LEU A 116 -21.61 -17.16 -5.23
CA LEU A 116 -21.69 -16.60 -3.88
C LEU A 116 -20.37 -16.82 -3.17
N ASN A 117 -19.86 -15.76 -2.55
CA ASN A 117 -18.61 -15.76 -1.82
C ASN A 117 -18.82 -15.11 -0.45
N TYR A 118 -18.39 -15.77 0.61
CA TYR A 118 -18.43 -15.28 1.97
C TYR A 118 -17.04 -15.37 2.61
N GLN A 119 -16.67 -14.33 3.35
CA GLN A 119 -15.47 -14.28 4.17
C GLN A 119 -15.80 -13.79 5.57
N TYR A 120 -15.33 -14.52 6.57
CA TYR A 120 -15.22 -14.07 7.95
C TYR A 120 -13.75 -14.04 8.33
N ARG A 121 -13.29 -12.92 8.90
CA ARG A 121 -11.91 -12.78 9.40
C ARG A 121 -11.91 -12.09 10.75
N LYS A 122 -11.17 -12.63 11.69
CA LYS A 122 -10.86 -12.01 12.99
C LYS A 122 -9.35 -11.83 13.09
N THR A 123 -8.91 -10.66 13.52
CA THR A 123 -7.51 -10.36 13.81
C THR A 123 -7.40 -9.81 15.23
N LEU A 124 -6.56 -10.44 16.06
CA LEU A 124 -6.09 -9.89 17.33
C LEU A 124 -4.81 -9.08 17.09
N ASN A 125 -4.78 -7.87 17.62
CA ASN A 125 -3.64 -6.96 17.62
C ASN A 125 -3.05 -6.75 16.23
N PHE A 126 -3.79 -6.00 15.42
CA PHE A 126 -3.28 -5.58 14.13
C PHE A 126 -2.04 -4.68 14.34
N PRO A 127 -0.86 -5.04 13.79
CA PRO A 127 0.33 -4.21 13.96
C PRO A 127 0.15 -2.83 13.32
N THR A 128 0.50 -1.79 14.06
CA THR A 128 0.44 -0.40 13.58
C THR A 128 1.73 -0.06 12.83
N ASN A 129 1.59 0.42 11.59
CA ASN A 129 2.66 0.98 10.76
C ASN A 129 2.63 2.51 10.79
N GLY A 130 3.71 3.15 10.34
CA GLY A 130 3.86 4.61 10.33
C GLY A 130 4.64 5.18 11.51
N TYR A 131 4.92 6.48 11.40
CA TYR A 131 5.61 7.26 12.43
C TYR A 131 4.83 7.26 13.75
N GLY A 132 5.55 7.02 14.85
CA GLY A 132 4.97 6.83 16.18
C GLY A 132 4.58 5.38 16.51
N GLY A 133 4.62 4.48 15.53
CA GLY A 133 4.49 3.04 15.78
C GLY A 133 5.79 2.39 16.26
N LEU A 134 5.72 1.09 16.55
CA LEU A 134 6.86 0.31 17.02
C LEU A 134 8.05 0.30 16.04
N GLY A 135 7.78 0.29 14.73
CA GLY A 135 8.83 0.37 13.71
C GLY A 135 9.66 1.65 13.85
N ALA A 136 8.99 2.80 13.99
CA ALA A 136 9.65 4.09 14.25
C ALA A 136 10.42 4.08 15.58
N ASN A 137 9.88 3.45 16.63
CA ASN A 137 10.60 3.29 17.90
C ASN A 137 11.95 2.59 17.66
N PHE A 138 11.93 1.40 17.05
CA PHE A 138 13.12 0.58 16.82
C PHE A 138 14.13 1.17 15.85
N SER A 139 13.67 1.82 14.78
CA SER A 139 14.55 2.34 13.74
C SER A 139 14.99 3.78 14.01
N GLN A 140 14.18 4.60 14.69
CA GLN A 140 14.44 6.04 14.82
C GLN A 140 14.78 6.47 16.24
N TRP A 141 14.22 5.82 17.27
CA TRP A 141 14.29 6.29 18.67
C TRP A 141 14.64 5.15 19.65
N TRP A 142 15.69 4.38 19.34
CA TRP A 142 16.10 3.19 20.09
C TRP A 142 17.52 3.25 20.62
N GLN A 143 17.73 2.70 21.82
CA GLN A 143 19.03 2.60 22.46
C GLN A 143 19.69 1.22 22.22
N ARG A 144 20.92 1.23 21.71
CA ARG A 144 21.61 0.00 21.25
C ARG A 144 22.09 -0.93 22.36
N GLN A 145 22.08 -0.51 23.64
CA GLN A 145 22.43 -1.38 24.78
C GLN A 145 21.25 -2.16 25.36
N LEU A 146 20.02 -1.91 24.88
CA LEU A 146 18.82 -2.53 25.45
C LEU A 146 18.77 -4.01 25.10
N ASP A 147 18.38 -4.82 26.06
CA ASP A 147 18.24 -6.27 25.97
C ASP A 147 16.74 -6.59 25.93
N MET A 148 16.29 -7.28 24.89
CA MET A 148 14.86 -7.48 24.64
C MET A 148 14.23 -8.50 25.59
N ASP A 149 14.98 -9.54 25.99
CA ASP A 149 14.54 -10.51 26.99
C ASP A 149 14.37 -9.84 28.36
N ARG A 150 15.29 -8.94 28.73
CA ARG A 150 15.18 -8.18 29.97
C ARG A 150 14.02 -7.20 29.93
N LEU A 151 13.76 -6.56 28.79
CA LEU A 151 12.54 -5.77 28.60
C LEU A 151 11.29 -6.63 28.79
N ALA A 152 11.19 -7.75 28.09
CA ALA A 152 10.05 -8.67 28.18
C ALA A 152 9.82 -9.21 29.60
N ASN A 153 10.88 -9.50 30.34
CA ASN A 153 10.78 -10.05 31.70
C ASN A 153 10.53 -9.01 32.79
N ASN A 154 10.81 -7.73 32.54
CA ASN A 154 10.80 -6.68 33.58
C ASN A 154 9.86 -5.50 33.29
N TYR A 155 9.23 -5.43 32.11
CA TYR A 155 8.31 -4.34 31.79
C TYR A 155 7.05 -4.35 32.67
N ALA A 156 6.67 -5.50 33.25
CA ALA A 156 5.55 -5.63 34.17
C ALA A 156 6.01 -6.31 35.47
N PHE A 157 5.91 -5.61 36.60
CA PHE A 157 6.30 -6.13 37.91
C PHE A 157 5.39 -5.59 39.02
N GLU A 158 4.94 -6.47 39.93
CA GLU A 158 4.03 -6.13 41.05
C GLU A 158 2.79 -5.30 40.63
N GLY A 159 2.21 -5.60 39.46
CA GLY A 159 1.02 -4.90 38.95
C GLY A 159 1.28 -3.49 38.41
N LYS A 160 2.54 -3.14 38.16
CA LYS A 160 2.94 -1.88 37.51
C LYS A 160 3.73 -2.14 36.24
N TYR A 161 3.64 -1.18 35.32
CA TYR A 161 4.42 -1.18 34.09
C TYR A 161 5.64 -0.26 34.19
N TYR A 162 6.73 -0.68 33.55
CA TYR A 162 8.03 -0.03 33.54
C TYR A 162 8.56 0.01 32.11
N THR A 163 9.30 1.07 31.78
CA THR A 163 9.94 1.26 30.48
C THR A 163 11.44 1.49 30.64
N TRP A 164 12.19 1.21 29.57
CA TRP A 164 13.56 1.66 29.43
C TRP A 164 13.65 3.19 29.33
N ASN A 165 12.67 3.83 28.69
CA ASN A 165 12.63 5.27 28.43
C ASN A 165 11.94 6.05 29.56
N ARG A 166 12.46 5.87 30.77
CA ARG A 166 11.94 6.49 31.99
C ARG A 166 12.39 7.95 32.16
N ILE A 167 11.63 8.80 32.85
CA ILE A 167 12.03 10.21 33.07
C ILE A 167 13.36 10.34 33.84
N SER A 168 13.57 9.53 34.88
CA SER A 168 14.83 9.52 35.66
C SER A 168 14.97 8.26 36.52
N ALA A 169 16.14 8.07 37.14
CA ALA A 169 16.36 7.00 38.13
C ALA A 169 15.31 6.95 39.27
N ARG A 170 14.67 8.08 39.61
CA ARG A 170 13.63 8.16 40.66
C ARG A 170 12.21 8.25 40.14
N ASN A 171 12.04 8.49 38.84
CA ASN A 171 10.74 8.58 38.21
C ASN A 171 10.67 7.56 37.06
N ALA A 172 9.93 6.48 37.30
CA ALA A 172 9.77 5.38 36.37
C ALA A 172 8.73 5.65 35.26
N THR A 173 8.00 6.76 35.33
CA THR A 173 7.03 7.15 34.30
C THR A 173 7.71 7.19 32.92
N PRO A 174 7.09 6.56 31.90
CA PRO A 174 7.52 6.68 30.52
C PRO A 174 7.63 8.14 30.07
N LYS A 175 8.71 8.47 29.35
CA LYS A 175 8.96 9.83 28.87
C LYS A 175 8.48 10.03 27.43
N TYR A 176 8.95 9.17 26.53
CA TYR A 176 8.60 9.19 25.10
C TYR A 176 8.13 7.84 24.59
N TRP A 177 8.57 6.73 25.21
CA TRP A 177 8.27 5.38 24.75
C TRP A 177 7.91 4.44 25.88
N ASP A 178 6.89 3.61 25.61
CA ASP A 178 6.61 2.42 26.41
C ASP A 178 7.60 1.29 26.07
N ALA A 179 7.57 0.24 26.89
CA ALA A 179 8.27 -0.99 26.52
C ALA A 179 7.54 -1.63 25.32
N PRO A 180 8.25 -2.19 24.32
CA PRO A 180 7.63 -2.80 23.14
C PRO A 180 6.52 -3.82 23.43
N GLN A 181 6.63 -4.54 24.56
CA GLN A 181 5.64 -5.51 24.99
C GLN A 181 4.32 -4.86 25.43
N PHE A 182 4.37 -3.61 25.92
CA PHE A 182 3.16 -2.87 26.31
C PHE A 182 2.21 -2.71 25.13
N ASP A 183 2.72 -2.35 23.95
CA ASP A 183 1.95 -2.12 22.73
C ASP A 183 1.13 -3.35 22.29
N PHE A 184 1.61 -4.57 22.57
CA PHE A 184 0.96 -5.81 22.13
C PHE A 184 0.18 -6.52 23.22
N TYR A 185 0.59 -6.43 24.48
CA TYR A 185 -0.11 -7.11 25.58
C TYR A 185 -1.12 -6.21 26.27
N VAL A 186 -0.88 -4.89 26.30
CA VAL A 186 -1.71 -3.91 26.99
C VAL A 186 -2.56 -3.12 25.99
N ASP A 187 -1.93 -2.49 24.99
CA ASP A 187 -2.58 -1.62 23.99
C ASP A 187 -3.17 -2.42 22.83
N GLN A 188 -4.14 -3.26 23.17
CA GLN A 188 -4.73 -4.18 22.22
C GLN A 188 -5.63 -3.48 21.21
N ASN A 189 -5.59 -3.95 19.96
CA ASN A 189 -6.51 -3.52 18.92
C ASN A 189 -7.03 -4.73 18.15
N ASN A 190 -8.33 -4.79 17.86
CA ASN A 190 -8.95 -5.96 17.26
C ASN A 190 -9.78 -5.55 16.06
N GLN A 191 -9.85 -6.43 15.06
CA GLN A 191 -10.71 -6.26 13.91
C GLN A 191 -11.47 -7.54 13.58
N ARG A 192 -12.76 -7.39 13.27
CA ARG A 192 -13.59 -8.40 12.61
C ARG A 192 -14.03 -7.87 11.26
N LYS A 193 -13.89 -8.71 10.23
CA LYS A 193 -14.34 -8.42 8.87
C LYS A 193 -15.36 -9.48 8.45
N ASN A 194 -16.48 -9.01 7.92
CA ASN A 194 -17.51 -9.83 7.28
C ASN A 194 -17.71 -9.34 5.86
N THR A 195 -17.51 -10.21 4.88
CA THR A 195 -17.70 -9.88 3.48
C THR A 195 -18.61 -10.92 2.82
N LEU A 196 -19.61 -10.45 2.06
CA LEU A 196 -20.46 -11.28 1.21
C LEU A 196 -20.49 -10.62 -0.17
N PHE A 197 -20.16 -11.36 -1.22
CA PHE A 197 -20.32 -10.86 -2.58
C PHE A 197 -20.69 -11.96 -3.55
N GLY A 198 -21.46 -11.59 -4.57
CA GLY A 198 -21.94 -12.57 -5.52
C GLY A 198 -23.09 -12.06 -6.36
N ASN A 199 -23.67 -12.97 -7.14
CA ASN A 199 -24.79 -12.72 -8.01
C ASN A 199 -25.80 -13.86 -8.02
N PHE A 200 -27.00 -13.52 -8.48
CA PHE A 200 -28.03 -14.46 -8.91
C PHE A 200 -28.59 -13.94 -10.23
N GLY A 201 -28.68 -14.80 -11.23
CA GLY A 201 -29.15 -14.41 -12.55
C GLY A 201 -29.94 -15.50 -13.27
N LEU A 202 -30.64 -15.06 -14.30
CA LEU A 202 -31.41 -15.89 -15.23
C LEU A 202 -30.94 -15.55 -16.64
N ASN A 203 -30.69 -16.58 -17.45
CA ASN A 203 -30.48 -16.46 -18.89
C ASN A 203 -31.62 -17.17 -19.63
N TYR A 204 -32.25 -16.47 -20.57
CA TYR A 204 -33.33 -16.99 -21.39
C TYR A 204 -32.97 -16.95 -22.88
N GLU A 205 -32.96 -18.10 -23.53
CA GLU A 205 -32.72 -18.25 -24.97
C GLU A 205 -34.01 -17.97 -25.75
N ILE A 206 -34.13 -16.78 -26.33
CA ILE A 206 -35.34 -16.37 -27.08
C ILE A 206 -35.43 -17.22 -28.35
N ASN A 207 -34.34 -17.30 -29.09
CA ASN A 207 -34.12 -18.17 -30.25
C ASN A 207 -32.62 -18.52 -30.34
N ASP A 208 -32.23 -19.21 -31.41
CA ASP A 208 -30.85 -19.72 -31.58
C ASP A 208 -29.79 -18.60 -31.67
N ASN A 209 -30.20 -17.36 -31.94
CA ASN A 209 -29.31 -16.21 -32.13
C ASN A 209 -29.50 -15.12 -31.08
N ILE A 210 -30.54 -15.16 -30.24
CA ILE A 210 -30.87 -14.09 -29.28
C ILE A 210 -31.08 -14.68 -27.90
N SER A 211 -30.36 -14.14 -26.92
CA SER A 211 -30.55 -14.44 -25.49
C SER A 211 -30.78 -13.18 -24.66
N ALA A 212 -31.48 -13.34 -23.54
CA ALA A 212 -31.77 -12.30 -22.58
C ALA A 212 -31.26 -12.71 -21.20
N THR A 213 -30.37 -11.92 -20.61
CA THR A 213 -29.88 -12.15 -19.25
C THR A 213 -30.37 -11.06 -18.31
N VAL A 214 -30.81 -11.44 -17.11
CA VAL A 214 -31.06 -10.53 -16.00
C VAL A 214 -30.33 -11.05 -14.78
N GLU A 215 -29.54 -10.22 -14.12
CA GLU A 215 -28.84 -10.59 -12.90
C GLU A 215 -28.85 -9.48 -11.85
N ALA A 216 -28.95 -9.91 -10.60
CA ALA A 216 -28.79 -9.07 -9.43
C ALA A 216 -27.47 -9.44 -8.75
N ARG A 217 -26.62 -8.44 -8.55
CA ARG A 217 -25.33 -8.58 -7.86
C ARG A 217 -25.34 -7.80 -6.56
N ARG A 218 -24.66 -8.33 -5.56
CA ARG A 218 -24.48 -7.64 -4.28
C ARG A 218 -23.05 -7.82 -3.79
N ARG A 219 -22.48 -6.74 -3.26
CA ARG A 219 -21.26 -6.76 -2.46
C ARG A 219 -21.55 -6.07 -1.13
N PHE A 220 -21.21 -6.75 -0.05
CA PHE A 220 -21.35 -6.29 1.33
C PHE A 220 -20.01 -6.47 2.03
N ASN A 221 -19.51 -5.41 2.65
CA ASN A 221 -18.35 -5.44 3.53
C ASN A 221 -18.73 -4.79 4.86
N SER A 222 -18.43 -5.45 5.97
CA SER A 222 -18.55 -4.90 7.32
C SER A 222 -17.25 -5.09 8.06
N TYR A 223 -16.74 -4.01 8.63
CA TYR A 223 -15.60 -3.99 9.53
C TYR A 223 -16.08 -3.54 10.89
N GLU A 224 -15.74 -4.30 11.92
CA GLU A 224 -15.91 -3.92 13.31
C GLU A 224 -14.53 -3.90 13.93
N SER A 225 -14.14 -2.78 14.53
CA SER A 225 -12.83 -2.64 15.16
C SER A 225 -12.98 -2.07 16.55
N ASN A 226 -12.11 -2.47 17.46
CA ASN A 226 -11.90 -1.78 18.72
C ASN A 226 -10.41 -1.62 19.00
N GLY A 227 -10.08 -0.62 19.79
CA GLY A 227 -8.74 -0.34 20.25
C GLY A 227 -8.79 0.09 21.70
N ARG A 228 -7.72 -0.18 22.42
CA ARG A 228 -7.55 0.29 23.79
C ARG A 228 -6.12 0.74 24.02
N THR A 229 -5.98 1.70 24.92
CA THR A 229 -4.71 2.12 25.51
C THR A 229 -4.79 1.84 27.00
N GLY A 230 -3.85 1.12 27.58
CA GLY A 230 -3.89 0.75 28.99
C GLY A 230 -3.27 1.77 29.94
N TRP A 231 -3.37 1.45 31.24
CA TRP A 231 -2.80 2.29 32.29
C TRP A 231 -1.29 2.05 32.42
N GLY A 232 -0.57 3.10 32.79
CA GLY A 232 0.85 3.02 33.12
C GLY A 232 1.81 3.24 31.94
N GLY A 233 1.27 3.45 30.73
CA GLY A 233 2.03 3.84 29.55
C GLY A 233 2.21 5.36 29.39
N ILE A 234 2.72 5.80 28.23
CA ILE A 234 2.86 7.23 27.89
C ILE A 234 1.50 7.91 27.71
N ASP A 235 0.56 7.19 27.10
CA ASP A 235 -0.72 7.72 26.69
C ASP A 235 -1.78 7.54 27.78
N GLN A 236 -2.76 8.44 27.79
CA GLN A 236 -3.88 8.32 28.69
C GLN A 236 -4.70 7.07 28.33
N ALA A 237 -4.96 6.22 29.33
CA ALA A 237 -5.76 5.02 29.14
C ALA A 237 -7.12 5.35 28.48
N SER A 238 -7.45 4.65 27.39
CA SER A 238 -8.58 4.99 26.53
C SER A 238 -9.19 3.75 25.88
N PHE A 239 -10.40 3.90 25.36
CA PHE A 239 -11.06 2.88 24.54
C PHE A 239 -11.75 3.53 23.34
N ASN A 240 -11.69 2.86 22.20
CA ASN A 240 -12.41 3.23 21.00
C ASN A 240 -13.00 2.01 20.31
N GLU A 241 -14.13 2.23 19.62
CA GLU A 241 -14.78 1.22 18.80
C GLU A 241 -15.36 1.85 17.54
N SER A 242 -15.43 1.06 16.46
CA SER A 242 -16.01 1.51 15.21
C SER A 242 -16.64 0.37 14.42
N THR A 243 -17.61 0.74 13.59
CA THR A 243 -18.22 -0.13 12.58
C THR A 243 -18.30 0.61 11.26
N SER A 244 -17.76 0.01 10.20
CA SER A 244 -17.87 0.52 8.83
C SER A 244 -18.55 -0.51 7.93
N ARG A 245 -19.53 -0.09 7.14
CA ARG A 245 -20.34 -0.94 6.27
C ARG A 245 -20.43 -0.34 4.88
N TYR A 246 -19.97 -1.10 3.90
CA TYR A 246 -20.13 -0.80 2.49
C TYR A 246 -21.08 -1.80 1.84
N VAL A 247 -22.07 -1.30 1.10
CA VAL A 247 -23.00 -2.11 0.33
C VAL A 247 -23.06 -1.57 -1.10
N GLN A 248 -22.82 -2.43 -2.07
CA GLN A 248 -23.11 -2.19 -3.47
C GLN A 248 -24.16 -3.19 -3.92
N ASN A 249 -25.24 -2.70 -4.52
CA ASN A 249 -26.20 -3.54 -5.25
C ASN A 249 -26.18 -3.11 -6.71
N GLU A 250 -26.24 -4.08 -7.60
CA GLU A 250 -26.31 -3.87 -9.03
C GLU A 250 -27.42 -4.74 -9.61
N LEU A 251 -28.17 -4.16 -10.53
CA LEU A 251 -29.09 -4.88 -11.41
C LEU A 251 -28.62 -4.66 -12.84
N ALA A 252 -28.39 -5.74 -13.57
CA ALA A 252 -28.03 -5.70 -14.98
C ALA A 252 -29.05 -6.51 -15.79
N ALA A 253 -29.42 -5.99 -16.95
CA ALA A 253 -30.26 -6.67 -17.93
C ALA A 253 -29.66 -6.48 -19.32
N THR A 254 -29.45 -7.56 -20.06
CA THR A 254 -28.84 -7.54 -21.40
C THR A 254 -29.66 -8.35 -22.39
N LEU A 255 -29.70 -7.87 -23.62
CA LEU A 255 -30.06 -8.65 -24.80
C LEU A 255 -28.80 -8.85 -25.62
N GLN A 256 -28.51 -10.10 -25.91
CA GLN A 256 -27.36 -10.54 -26.69
C GLN A 256 -27.88 -11.11 -28.01
N TYR A 257 -27.23 -10.76 -29.11
CA TYR A 257 -27.45 -11.33 -30.43
C TYR A 257 -26.13 -11.87 -30.99
N ASP A 258 -26.13 -13.11 -31.46
CA ASP A 258 -24.98 -13.77 -32.07
C ASP A 258 -25.43 -14.53 -33.32
N GLU A 259 -24.93 -14.12 -34.50
CA GLU A 259 -25.24 -14.76 -35.77
C GLU A 259 -24.05 -14.73 -36.71
N ARG A 260 -23.90 -15.79 -37.51
CA ARG A 260 -22.90 -15.89 -38.56
C ARG A 260 -23.56 -15.81 -39.94
N PHE A 261 -23.14 -14.85 -40.75
CA PHE A 261 -23.57 -14.62 -42.13
C PHE A 261 -22.43 -14.90 -43.10
N ASP A 262 -22.41 -16.09 -43.69
CA ASP A 262 -21.32 -16.53 -44.57
C ASP A 262 -19.95 -16.39 -43.88
N ASP A 263 -19.16 -15.42 -44.33
CA ASP A 263 -17.83 -15.09 -43.83
C ASP A 263 -17.87 -14.10 -42.65
N PHE A 264 -19.03 -13.57 -42.26
CA PHE A 264 -19.14 -12.59 -41.18
C PHE A 264 -19.67 -13.22 -39.90
N ASP A 265 -19.03 -12.94 -38.78
CA ASP A 265 -19.51 -13.31 -37.43
C ASP A 265 -19.93 -12.02 -36.73
N VAL A 266 -21.21 -11.88 -36.35
CA VAL A 266 -21.76 -10.66 -35.72
C VAL A 266 -22.20 -10.98 -34.30
N SER A 267 -21.68 -10.24 -33.33
CA SER A 267 -22.11 -10.26 -31.93
C SER A 267 -22.56 -8.87 -31.51
N ALA A 268 -23.75 -8.73 -30.93
CA ALA A 268 -24.28 -7.44 -30.50
C ALA A 268 -24.95 -7.52 -29.14
N ILE A 269 -24.73 -6.51 -28.31
CA ILE A 269 -25.30 -6.39 -26.97
C ILE A 269 -26.04 -5.07 -26.85
N VAL A 270 -27.21 -5.10 -26.25
CA VAL A 270 -27.87 -3.90 -25.68
C VAL A 270 -28.16 -4.18 -24.22
N GLY A 271 -27.76 -3.27 -23.34
CA GLY A 271 -27.87 -3.48 -21.91
C GLY A 271 -28.30 -2.26 -21.11
N TYR A 272 -28.87 -2.55 -19.94
CA TYR A 272 -29.18 -1.60 -18.88
C TYR A 272 -28.51 -2.03 -17.59
N GLN A 273 -27.93 -1.09 -16.86
CA GLN A 273 -27.30 -1.33 -15.58
C GLN A 273 -27.72 -0.25 -14.57
N ALA A 274 -28.04 -0.67 -13.35
CA ALA A 274 -28.32 0.23 -12.23
C ALA A 274 -27.46 -0.16 -11.04
N THR A 275 -26.53 0.71 -10.66
CA THR A 275 -25.60 0.49 -9.55
C THR A 275 -25.91 1.45 -8.41
N GLN A 276 -26.03 0.92 -7.19
CA GLN A 276 -26.22 1.71 -5.98
C GLN A 276 -25.15 1.38 -4.96
N ASN A 277 -24.42 2.40 -4.51
CA ASN A 277 -23.47 2.31 -3.41
C ASN A 277 -24.05 2.95 -2.14
N ARG A 278 -23.78 2.34 -0.99
CA ARG A 278 -24.09 2.86 0.34
C ARG A 278 -22.91 2.59 1.26
N ASN A 279 -22.27 3.64 1.75
CA ASN A 279 -21.22 3.56 2.76
C ASN A 279 -21.75 4.14 4.08
N GLN A 280 -21.54 3.44 5.20
CA GLN A 280 -21.95 3.89 6.52
C GLN A 280 -20.83 3.61 7.52
N SER A 281 -20.43 4.59 8.31
CA SER A 281 -19.47 4.40 9.40
C SER A 281 -20.02 4.99 10.69
N ILE A 282 -19.76 4.33 11.81
CA ILE A 282 -20.00 4.84 13.16
C ILE A 282 -18.74 4.57 13.97
N SER A 283 -18.30 5.55 14.75
CA SER A 283 -17.21 5.37 15.71
C SER A 283 -17.51 6.08 17.01
N ALA A 284 -16.91 5.59 18.09
CA ALA A 284 -16.92 6.21 19.40
C ALA A 284 -15.55 6.06 20.08
N SER A 285 -15.19 7.02 20.92
CA SER A 285 -14.01 6.95 21.78
C SER A 285 -14.22 7.68 23.10
N THR A 286 -13.54 7.22 24.13
CA THR A 286 -13.55 7.83 25.46
C THR A 286 -12.80 9.16 25.48
N VAL A 287 -13.19 10.06 26.39
CA VAL A 287 -12.59 11.39 26.59
C VAL A 287 -12.25 11.56 28.06
N GLY A 288 -11.07 12.12 28.35
CA GLY A 288 -10.57 12.31 29.71
C GLY A 288 -10.12 11.01 30.39
N GLY A 289 -10.04 9.92 29.65
CA GLY A 289 -9.63 8.60 30.11
C GLY A 289 -10.81 7.72 30.55
N LEU A 290 -10.51 6.74 31.41
CA LEU A 290 -11.44 5.71 31.89
C LEU A 290 -11.64 5.85 33.41
N SER A 291 -12.91 5.97 33.83
CA SER A 291 -13.33 6.13 35.23
C SER A 291 -13.19 4.85 36.07
N ILE A 292 -13.19 3.69 35.43
CA ILE A 292 -13.00 2.38 36.07
C ILE A 292 -11.70 1.76 35.55
N PRO A 293 -10.67 1.58 36.41
CA PRO A 293 -9.45 0.88 36.06
C PRO A 293 -9.70 -0.51 35.48
N ASP A 294 -8.92 -0.89 34.47
CA ASP A 294 -8.96 -2.16 33.74
C ASP A 294 -10.32 -2.54 33.10
N PHE A 295 -11.27 -1.59 33.00
CA PHE A 295 -12.56 -1.81 32.34
C PHE A 295 -12.75 -0.90 31.12
N TYR A 296 -12.51 -1.48 29.94
CA TYR A 296 -12.55 -0.79 28.66
C TYR A 296 -13.95 -0.78 28.07
N SER A 297 -14.59 0.39 28.13
CA SER A 297 -15.91 0.63 27.55
C SER A 297 -16.08 2.10 27.24
N ILE A 298 -16.85 2.43 26.21
CA ILE A 298 -17.26 3.83 25.97
C ILE A 298 -18.03 4.39 27.19
N ALA A 299 -18.75 3.53 27.92
CA ALA A 299 -19.51 3.90 29.11
C ALA A 299 -18.63 4.30 30.30
N THR A 300 -17.35 3.94 30.31
CA THR A 300 -16.41 4.36 31.37
C THR A 300 -15.66 5.63 31.03
N SER A 301 -15.95 6.29 29.91
CA SER A 301 -15.44 7.63 29.61
C SER A 301 -15.66 8.59 30.79
N VAL A 302 -14.61 9.30 31.19
CA VAL A 302 -14.69 10.29 32.29
C VAL A 302 -15.56 11.47 31.88
N ASP A 303 -15.32 11.99 30.69
CA ASP A 303 -16.12 13.04 30.07
C ASP A 303 -17.08 12.48 29.02
N ARG A 304 -17.91 13.35 28.44
CA ARG A 304 -18.78 12.97 27.32
C ARG A 304 -17.94 12.32 26.19
N PRO A 305 -18.24 11.08 25.79
CA PRO A 305 -17.51 10.41 24.71
C PRO A 305 -17.58 11.18 23.39
N ASN A 306 -16.52 11.06 22.59
CA ASN A 306 -16.54 11.45 21.20
C ASN A 306 -17.28 10.37 20.40
N TYR A 307 -18.07 10.79 19.43
CA TYR A 307 -18.68 9.88 18.46
C TYR A 307 -18.80 10.55 17.10
N SER A 308 -18.78 9.73 16.05
CA SER A 308 -19.00 10.14 14.68
C SER A 308 -19.92 9.15 13.98
N SER A 309 -20.73 9.65 13.06
CA SER A 309 -21.55 8.82 12.17
C SER A 309 -21.56 9.45 10.80
N SER A 310 -21.30 8.64 9.77
CA SER A 310 -21.36 9.05 8.37
C SER A 310 -22.21 8.08 7.57
N LEU A 311 -22.90 8.63 6.56
CA LEU A 311 -23.66 7.87 5.57
C LEU A 311 -23.49 8.57 4.23
N SER A 312 -23.00 7.86 3.23
CA SER A 312 -23.00 8.31 1.84
C SER A 312 -23.72 7.31 0.95
N LYS A 313 -24.36 7.84 -0.09
CA LYS A 313 -25.04 7.06 -1.12
C LYS A 313 -24.74 7.65 -2.48
N SER A 314 -24.49 6.80 -3.46
CA SER A 314 -24.43 7.18 -4.88
C SER A 314 -25.18 6.16 -5.72
N LYS A 315 -25.65 6.63 -6.88
CA LYS A 315 -26.29 5.79 -7.89
C LYS A 315 -25.74 6.15 -9.25
N VAL A 316 -25.58 5.14 -10.10
CA VAL A 316 -25.33 5.31 -11.53
C VAL A 316 -26.34 4.46 -12.27
N LEU A 317 -27.03 5.07 -13.22
CA LEU A 317 -27.86 4.36 -14.19
C LEU A 317 -27.14 4.40 -15.54
N SER A 318 -27.21 3.30 -16.28
CA SER A 318 -26.48 3.20 -17.53
C SER A 318 -27.28 2.44 -18.58
N THR A 319 -27.17 2.90 -19.82
CA THR A 319 -27.63 2.18 -21.00
C THR A 319 -26.48 2.10 -21.98
N TYR A 320 -26.24 0.93 -22.54
CA TYR A 320 -25.11 0.72 -23.44
C TYR A 320 -25.48 -0.21 -24.57
N ALA A 321 -24.76 -0.06 -25.67
CA ALA A 321 -24.76 -1.00 -26.77
C ALA A 321 -23.32 -1.28 -27.22
N SER A 322 -23.07 -2.50 -27.68
CA SER A 322 -21.81 -2.87 -28.31
C SER A 322 -22.06 -3.81 -29.47
N VAL A 323 -21.25 -3.72 -30.52
CA VAL A 323 -21.30 -4.59 -31.69
C VAL A 323 -19.88 -5.00 -32.04
N SER A 324 -19.67 -6.29 -32.25
CA SER A 324 -18.45 -6.88 -32.78
C SER A 324 -18.76 -7.55 -34.10
N VAL A 325 -17.98 -7.24 -35.14
CA VAL A 325 -18.09 -7.86 -36.46
C VAL A 325 -16.74 -8.47 -36.81
N GLY A 326 -16.70 -9.79 -36.89
CA GLY A 326 -15.61 -10.57 -37.45
C GLY A 326 -15.81 -10.81 -38.94
N TYR A 327 -14.72 -10.87 -39.71
CA TYR A 327 -14.70 -11.27 -41.11
C TYR A 327 -13.66 -12.39 -41.31
N ASN A 328 -14.16 -13.56 -41.65
CA ASN A 328 -13.46 -14.79 -42.02
C ASN A 328 -12.34 -15.16 -41.04
N SER A 329 -12.54 -14.88 -39.75
CA SER A 329 -11.52 -15.00 -38.70
C SER A 329 -10.25 -14.16 -38.91
N ILE A 330 -10.21 -13.28 -39.91
CA ILE A 330 -9.04 -12.46 -40.28
C ILE A 330 -9.14 -11.08 -39.62
N ALA A 331 -10.28 -10.42 -39.71
CA ALA A 331 -10.44 -9.04 -39.26
C ALA A 331 -11.61 -8.93 -38.28
N TYR A 332 -11.46 -8.09 -37.26
CA TYR A 332 -12.49 -7.80 -36.28
C TYR A 332 -12.62 -6.30 -36.11
N LEU A 333 -13.86 -5.82 -36.00
CA LEU A 333 -14.19 -4.43 -35.71
C LEU A 333 -15.21 -4.41 -34.57
N ASP A 334 -14.88 -3.71 -33.49
CA ASP A 334 -15.71 -3.59 -32.31
C ASP A 334 -16.09 -2.13 -32.08
N GLY A 335 -17.37 -1.86 -31.92
CA GLY A 335 -17.90 -0.55 -31.57
C GLY A 335 -18.69 -0.63 -30.26
N SER A 336 -18.58 0.39 -29.42
CA SER A 336 -19.38 0.53 -28.21
C SER A 336 -19.85 1.97 -28.01
N TYR A 337 -21.02 2.12 -27.40
CA TYR A 337 -21.59 3.41 -27.07
C TYR A 337 -22.41 3.32 -25.79
N ARG A 338 -22.25 4.28 -24.88
CA ARG A 338 -22.85 4.25 -23.55
C ARG A 338 -23.28 5.63 -23.05
N PHE A 339 -24.40 5.64 -22.36
CA PHE A 339 -24.88 6.74 -21.54
C PHE A 339 -24.83 6.36 -20.06
N ASP A 340 -24.25 7.22 -19.24
CA ASP A 340 -24.23 7.07 -17.78
C ASP A 340 -24.84 8.30 -17.11
N TRP A 341 -25.76 8.09 -16.17
CA TRP A 341 -26.36 9.13 -15.32
C TRP A 341 -25.90 8.98 -13.88
N GLY A 342 -25.06 9.91 -13.42
CA GLY A 342 -24.45 9.86 -12.08
C GLY A 342 -25.18 10.74 -11.07
N SER A 343 -25.64 10.16 -9.95
CA SER A 343 -26.36 10.92 -8.92
C SER A 343 -25.51 11.93 -8.12
N THR A 344 -24.21 12.04 -8.40
CA THR A 344 -23.26 12.91 -7.69
C THR A 344 -22.90 14.18 -8.46
N ALA A 345 -23.28 14.26 -9.74
CA ALA A 345 -23.19 15.45 -10.57
C ALA A 345 -24.46 16.32 -10.46
N ASN A 346 -24.46 17.46 -11.16
CA ASN A 346 -25.57 18.38 -11.29
C ASN A 346 -26.84 17.61 -11.73
N PRO A 347 -27.96 17.65 -10.98
CA PRO A 347 -29.17 16.92 -11.34
C PRO A 347 -29.76 17.30 -12.71
N ASP A 348 -29.49 18.50 -13.20
CA ASP A 348 -29.99 18.98 -14.49
C ASP A 348 -29.06 18.58 -15.67
N ASP A 349 -27.84 18.12 -15.38
CA ASP A 349 -26.83 17.75 -16.40
C ASP A 349 -25.87 16.66 -15.88
N ASN A 350 -26.43 15.54 -15.45
CA ASN A 350 -25.66 14.44 -14.85
C ASN A 350 -25.37 13.28 -15.81
N ARG A 351 -25.54 13.50 -17.11
CA ARG A 351 -25.34 12.46 -18.13
C ARG A 351 -24.00 12.64 -18.81
N ILE A 352 -23.23 11.56 -18.92
CA ILE A 352 -22.02 11.51 -19.74
C ILE A 352 -22.23 10.48 -20.84
N GLU A 353 -21.83 10.86 -22.05
CA GLU A 353 -21.83 10.01 -23.23
C GLU A 353 -20.40 9.56 -23.48
N THR A 354 -20.21 8.28 -23.76
CA THR A 354 -18.89 7.69 -24.06
C THR A 354 -19.01 6.67 -25.16
N TRP A 355 -17.93 6.49 -25.92
CA TRP A 355 -17.88 5.55 -27.03
C TRP A 355 -16.51 4.91 -27.15
N GLY A 356 -16.44 3.80 -27.89
CA GLY A 356 -15.18 3.18 -28.25
C GLY A 356 -15.26 2.50 -29.61
N LEU A 357 -14.13 2.45 -30.29
CA LEU A 357 -13.94 1.78 -31.56
C LEU A 357 -12.58 1.09 -31.54
N SER A 358 -12.55 -0.21 -31.76
CA SER A 358 -11.31 -0.97 -31.92
C SER A 358 -11.38 -1.87 -33.13
N GLY A 359 -10.21 -2.11 -33.73
CA GLY A 359 -10.06 -3.05 -34.82
C GLY A 359 -8.86 -3.95 -34.58
N SER A 360 -8.95 -5.19 -35.07
CA SER A 360 -7.81 -6.09 -35.11
C SER A 360 -7.73 -6.89 -36.39
N LEU A 361 -6.51 -7.23 -36.79
CA LEU A 361 -6.21 -7.98 -37.99
C LEU A 361 -5.26 -9.13 -37.65
N ILE A 362 -5.72 -10.36 -37.86
CA ILE A 362 -4.96 -11.59 -37.70
C ILE A 362 -4.22 -11.86 -39.01
N LEU A 363 -2.98 -11.35 -39.08
CA LEU A 363 -2.10 -11.45 -40.25
C LEU A 363 -1.69 -12.89 -40.57
N SER A 364 -1.65 -13.79 -39.57
CA SER A 364 -1.31 -15.20 -39.79
C SER A 364 -2.31 -15.95 -40.67
N GLU A 365 -3.55 -15.48 -40.77
CA GLU A 365 -4.54 -16.02 -41.71
C GLU A 365 -4.29 -15.58 -43.16
N LEU A 366 -3.49 -14.52 -43.37
CA LEU A 366 -3.13 -13.99 -44.69
C LEU A 366 -1.73 -14.45 -45.14
N ILE A 367 -0.87 -14.81 -44.19
CA ILE A 367 0.53 -15.19 -44.43
C ILE A 367 0.69 -16.68 -44.14
N ASN A 368 0.85 -17.48 -45.19
CA ASN A 368 1.16 -18.90 -45.04
C ASN A 368 2.66 -19.10 -44.79
N SER A 369 3.08 -19.04 -43.53
CA SER A 369 4.45 -19.31 -43.09
C SER A 369 4.46 -20.30 -41.94
N GLN A 370 5.31 -21.32 -42.01
CA GLN A 370 5.49 -22.28 -40.90
C GLN A 370 6.24 -21.68 -39.71
N ASP A 371 7.00 -20.60 -39.93
CA ASP A 371 7.80 -19.95 -38.89
C ASP A 371 6.95 -18.97 -38.04
N ILE A 372 5.80 -18.52 -38.55
CA ILE A 372 4.88 -17.60 -37.87
C ILE A 372 3.65 -18.38 -37.44
N THR A 373 3.51 -18.63 -36.15
CA THR A 373 2.37 -19.35 -35.57
C THR A 373 1.16 -18.44 -35.40
N PHE A 374 1.38 -17.19 -34.99
CA PHE A 374 0.33 -16.20 -34.83
C PHE A 374 0.88 -14.80 -35.08
N ALA A 375 0.09 -13.96 -35.72
CA ALA A 375 0.43 -12.55 -35.88
C ALA A 375 -0.86 -11.73 -35.88
N LYS A 376 -0.95 -10.75 -34.98
CA LYS A 376 -2.10 -9.87 -34.84
C LYS A 376 -1.66 -8.42 -34.68
N LEU A 377 -2.32 -7.52 -35.39
CA LEU A 377 -2.25 -6.08 -35.13
C LEU A 377 -3.58 -5.63 -34.55
N ARG A 378 -3.54 -4.72 -33.57
CA ARG A 378 -4.73 -4.10 -32.97
C ARG A 378 -4.53 -2.60 -32.79
N ALA A 379 -5.62 -1.86 -32.92
CA ALA A 379 -5.68 -0.46 -32.53
C ALA A 379 -7.08 -0.13 -32.04
N GLY A 380 -7.18 0.80 -31.08
CA GLY A 380 -8.47 1.21 -30.55
C GLY A 380 -8.45 2.58 -29.92
N TYR A 381 -9.64 3.17 -29.82
CA TYR A 381 -9.92 4.36 -29.04
C TYR A 381 -11.13 4.07 -28.15
N SER A 382 -11.09 4.48 -26.88
CA SER A 382 -12.22 4.32 -25.96
C SER A 382 -12.34 5.45 -24.96
N GLU A 383 -13.56 5.69 -24.48
CA GLU A 383 -13.87 6.70 -23.47
C GLU A 383 -14.55 6.08 -22.24
N ALA A 384 -14.28 6.63 -21.06
CA ALA A 384 -14.92 6.25 -19.80
C ALA A 384 -15.36 7.48 -18.98
N PRO A 385 -16.54 7.45 -18.33
CA PRO A 385 -17.05 8.56 -17.55
C PRO A 385 -16.40 8.61 -16.14
N VAL A 386 -16.20 9.82 -15.63
CA VAL A 386 -15.74 10.06 -14.25
C VAL A 386 -16.68 11.05 -13.55
N PHE A 387 -17.43 10.58 -12.55
CA PHE A 387 -18.36 11.44 -11.79
C PHE A 387 -17.72 12.04 -10.52
N PRO A 388 -18.21 13.20 -10.04
CA PRO A 388 -17.76 13.79 -8.78
C PRO A 388 -18.00 12.89 -7.57
N GLY A 389 -17.31 13.19 -6.47
CA GLY A 389 -17.60 12.61 -5.16
C GLY A 389 -19.01 12.95 -4.64
N THR A 390 -19.52 12.17 -3.68
CA THR A 390 -20.87 12.37 -3.13
C THR A 390 -21.00 13.71 -2.40
N TYR A 391 -22.14 14.38 -2.58
CA TYR A 391 -22.53 15.60 -1.87
C TYR A 391 -21.63 16.82 -2.14
N ALA A 392 -20.98 16.87 -3.30
CA ALA A 392 -20.17 18.01 -3.73
C ALA A 392 -21.01 19.15 -4.38
N THR A 393 -22.25 18.89 -4.78
CA THR A 393 -23.09 19.85 -5.52
C THR A 393 -23.97 20.74 -4.65
N THR A 394 -24.19 20.39 -3.38
CA THR A 394 -25.08 21.14 -2.49
C THR A 394 -24.36 21.53 -1.22
N GLN A 395 -24.41 22.83 -0.89
CA GLN A 395 -23.88 23.32 0.37
C GLN A 395 -24.76 22.88 1.54
N VAL A 396 -24.15 22.22 2.51
CA VAL A 396 -24.75 21.87 3.80
C VAL A 396 -23.82 22.32 4.92
N TYR A 397 -24.36 22.57 6.11
CA TYR A 397 -23.53 22.79 7.29
C TYR A 397 -23.06 21.46 7.87
N SER A 398 -21.80 21.37 8.25
CA SER A 398 -21.32 20.26 9.06
C SER A 398 -21.79 20.44 10.51
N VAL A 399 -22.22 19.35 11.13
CA VAL A 399 -22.62 19.34 12.54
C VAL A 399 -21.43 18.85 13.35
N GLY A 400 -21.01 19.64 14.34
CA GLY A 400 -19.94 19.27 15.26
C GLY A 400 -20.46 18.90 16.64
N THR A 401 -19.54 18.54 17.54
CA THR A 401 -19.86 18.37 18.97
C THR A 401 -20.45 19.67 19.53
N ALA A 402 -21.61 19.56 20.18
CA ALA A 402 -22.28 20.67 20.83
C ALA A 402 -21.41 21.27 21.94
N TYR A 403 -21.44 22.59 22.09
CA TYR A 403 -20.84 23.25 23.26
C TYR A 403 -21.89 23.31 24.37
N GLY A 404 -21.79 22.41 25.36
CA GLY A 404 -22.87 22.20 26.33
C GLY A 404 -24.15 21.71 25.63
N SER A 405 -25.23 22.49 25.73
CA SER A 405 -26.50 22.23 25.03
C SER A 405 -26.64 22.94 23.69
N PHE A 406 -25.65 23.77 23.29
CA PHE A 406 -25.74 24.57 22.06
C PHE A 406 -25.23 23.77 20.85
N PRO A 407 -26.06 23.54 19.83
CA PRO A 407 -25.62 22.84 18.62
C PRO A 407 -24.57 23.68 17.89
N ARG A 408 -23.53 23.00 17.39
CA ARG A 408 -22.48 23.63 16.58
C ARG A 408 -22.68 23.25 15.12
N PHE A 409 -22.81 24.28 14.28
CA PHE A 409 -22.73 24.16 12.83
C PHE A 409 -21.44 24.81 12.34
N ALA A 410 -20.82 24.24 11.32
CA ALA A 410 -19.70 24.84 10.62
C ALA A 410 -19.92 24.81 9.12
N VAL A 411 -19.40 25.83 8.43
CA VAL A 411 -19.34 25.83 6.97
C VAL A 411 -18.23 24.85 6.57
N PRO A 412 -18.45 23.90 5.65
CA PRO A 412 -17.39 23.07 5.11
C PRO A 412 -16.29 23.91 4.45
N ASN A 413 -15.04 23.47 4.59
CA ASN A 413 -13.88 24.18 4.05
C ASN A 413 -13.82 24.18 2.51
N THR A 414 -14.42 23.19 1.86
CA THR A 414 -14.54 23.14 0.40
C THR A 414 -15.90 23.65 -0.02
N GLN A 415 -15.92 24.66 -0.89
CA GLN A 415 -17.15 25.18 -1.45
C GLN A 415 -17.79 24.15 -2.40
N SER A 416 -19.05 23.81 -2.14
CA SER A 416 -19.87 23.02 -3.05
C SER A 416 -20.15 23.78 -4.34
N ASN A 417 -20.22 23.06 -5.45
CA ASN A 417 -20.51 23.65 -6.76
C ASN A 417 -21.70 22.94 -7.40
N PRO A 418 -22.89 23.59 -7.48
CA PRO A 418 -24.10 22.97 -8.01
C PRO A 418 -24.00 22.63 -9.50
N ASN A 419 -23.05 23.24 -10.21
CA ASN A 419 -22.82 23.02 -11.63
C ASN A 419 -21.75 21.95 -11.91
N LEU A 420 -21.32 21.18 -10.90
CA LEU A 420 -20.36 20.09 -11.11
C LEU A 420 -20.93 19.03 -12.03
N LEU A 421 -20.22 18.76 -13.11
CA LEU A 421 -20.48 17.69 -14.06
C LEU A 421 -19.50 16.54 -13.80
N GLY A 422 -19.60 15.46 -14.58
CA GLY A 422 -18.47 14.54 -14.68
C GLY A 422 -17.49 14.94 -15.78
N GLY A 423 -16.33 14.27 -15.78
CA GLY A 423 -15.32 14.36 -16.83
C GLY A 423 -15.23 13.07 -17.64
N THR A 424 -14.36 13.07 -18.63
CA THR A 424 -14.12 11.91 -19.51
C THR A 424 -12.65 11.53 -19.46
N ARG A 425 -12.38 10.23 -19.50
CA ARG A 425 -11.07 9.64 -19.74
C ARG A 425 -11.10 8.98 -21.11
N SER A 426 -10.27 9.45 -22.04
CA SER A 426 -10.12 8.88 -23.38
C SER A 426 -8.78 8.18 -23.49
N GLU A 427 -8.72 7.05 -24.18
CA GLU A 427 -7.49 6.28 -24.39
C GLU A 427 -7.41 5.80 -25.84
N PHE A 428 -6.28 6.09 -26.49
CA PHE A 428 -5.88 5.51 -27.76
C PHE A 428 -4.81 4.44 -27.50
N GLU A 429 -4.96 3.28 -28.13
CA GLU A 429 -4.06 2.15 -27.97
C GLU A 429 -3.70 1.57 -29.34
N VAL A 430 -2.43 1.18 -29.51
CA VAL A 430 -1.97 0.38 -30.64
C VAL A 430 -1.12 -0.77 -30.10
N GLY A 431 -1.35 -1.97 -30.60
CA GLY A 431 -0.64 -3.15 -30.16
C GLY A 431 -0.37 -4.15 -31.28
N ALA A 432 0.65 -4.97 -31.06
CA ALA A 432 1.01 -6.05 -31.95
C ALA A 432 1.38 -7.28 -31.14
N GLU A 433 0.85 -8.43 -31.55
CA GLU A 433 1.10 -9.72 -30.94
C GLU A 433 1.65 -10.67 -31.99
N PHE A 434 2.77 -11.31 -31.68
CA PHE A 434 3.43 -12.27 -32.56
C PHE A 434 3.80 -13.52 -31.80
N SER A 435 3.64 -14.67 -32.46
CA SER A 435 4.08 -15.96 -31.98
C SER A 435 4.80 -16.70 -33.11
N PHE A 436 5.95 -17.28 -32.82
CA PHE A 436 6.83 -17.93 -33.79
C PHE A 436 7.20 -19.34 -33.35
N LEU A 437 7.59 -20.16 -34.34
CA LEU A 437 8.23 -21.46 -34.14
C LEU A 437 7.42 -22.42 -33.25
N ASP A 438 6.11 -22.54 -33.52
CA ASP A 438 5.17 -23.36 -32.73
C ASP A 438 5.02 -22.85 -31.29
N ASN A 439 4.77 -21.53 -31.16
CA ASN A 439 4.62 -20.82 -29.89
C ASN A 439 5.86 -20.82 -28.97
N LYS A 440 7.05 -21.01 -29.53
CA LYS A 440 8.29 -20.98 -28.75
C LYS A 440 8.79 -19.57 -28.46
N ILE A 441 8.37 -18.58 -29.25
CA ILE A 441 8.71 -17.18 -29.04
C ILE A 441 7.43 -16.38 -29.21
N GLY A 442 6.94 -15.77 -28.13
CA GLY A 442 5.79 -14.88 -28.11
C GLY A 442 6.21 -13.47 -27.76
N ILE A 443 5.72 -12.47 -28.49
CA ILE A 443 5.98 -11.04 -28.25
C ILE A 443 4.64 -10.32 -28.29
N ASP A 444 4.27 -9.62 -27.22
CA ASP A 444 3.19 -8.63 -27.21
C ASP A 444 3.81 -7.26 -26.91
N VAL A 445 3.50 -6.27 -27.75
CA VAL A 445 3.87 -4.87 -27.54
C VAL A 445 2.62 -4.03 -27.65
N THR A 446 2.40 -3.16 -26.66
CA THR A 446 1.32 -2.18 -26.63
C THR A 446 1.89 -0.79 -26.36
N TYR A 447 1.39 0.21 -27.08
CA TYR A 447 1.54 1.62 -26.75
C TYR A 447 0.16 2.20 -26.46
N PHE A 448 0.04 2.95 -25.37
CA PHE A 448 -1.17 3.67 -25.01
C PHE A 448 -0.89 5.16 -24.83
N ASP A 449 -1.90 5.98 -25.17
CA ASP A 449 -1.96 7.42 -24.93
C ASP A 449 -3.35 7.72 -24.35
N ARG A 450 -3.36 8.20 -23.11
CA ARG A 450 -4.56 8.46 -22.33
C ARG A 450 -4.64 9.92 -21.95
N LYS A 451 -5.84 10.49 -22.08
CA LYS A 451 -6.15 11.85 -21.68
C LYS A 451 -7.37 11.91 -20.76
N ASP A 452 -7.18 12.55 -19.61
CA ASP A 452 -8.24 12.95 -18.71
C ASP A 452 -8.65 14.39 -19.03
N LYS A 453 -9.95 14.61 -19.19
CA LYS A 453 -10.52 15.93 -19.48
C LYS A 453 -11.66 16.28 -18.53
N ASP A 454 -11.72 17.55 -18.14
CA ASP A 454 -12.78 18.14 -17.32
C ASP A 454 -13.02 17.38 -16.00
N GLN A 455 -11.96 16.79 -15.44
CA GLN A 455 -12.06 15.98 -14.24
C GLN A 455 -12.58 16.81 -13.06
N PRO A 456 -13.56 16.30 -12.29
CA PRO A 456 -14.04 16.98 -11.10
C PRO A 456 -12.97 16.89 -10.01
N ILE A 457 -12.28 17.99 -9.78
CA ILE A 457 -11.21 18.10 -8.78
C ILE A 457 -11.55 19.13 -7.72
N SER A 458 -10.90 19.00 -6.56
CA SER A 458 -10.84 20.09 -5.58
C SER A 458 -9.53 20.85 -5.76
N ILE A 459 -9.62 22.16 -5.94
CA ILE A 459 -8.48 23.07 -6.03
C ILE A 459 -8.33 23.86 -4.72
N PRO A 460 -7.11 24.05 -4.20
CA PRO A 460 -6.89 24.89 -3.04
C PRO A 460 -7.10 26.37 -3.39
N VAL A 461 -7.73 27.12 -2.49
CA VAL A 461 -7.87 28.58 -2.61
C VAL A 461 -7.50 29.27 -1.30
N THR A 462 -7.23 30.57 -1.37
CA THR A 462 -6.94 31.37 -0.18
C THR A 462 -8.15 31.40 0.78
N GLY A 463 -7.87 31.22 2.07
CA GLY A 463 -8.87 31.29 3.14
C GLY A 463 -9.62 32.62 3.22
N SER A 464 -9.08 33.68 2.62
CA SER A 464 -9.77 34.98 2.52
C SER A 464 -11.06 34.93 1.68
N THR A 465 -11.27 33.87 0.89
CA THR A 465 -12.55 33.61 0.19
C THR A 465 -13.67 33.11 1.12
N GLY A 466 -13.33 32.73 2.36
CA GLY A 466 -14.23 32.02 3.28
C GLY A 466 -14.19 30.50 3.13
N TYR A 467 -13.44 29.99 2.14
CA TYR A 467 -13.19 28.58 1.89
C TYR A 467 -11.68 28.34 1.72
N THR A 468 -11.23 27.09 1.86
CA THR A 468 -9.85 26.68 1.53
C THR A 468 -9.79 25.78 0.31
N GLY A 469 -10.92 25.42 -0.28
CA GLY A 469 -10.97 24.72 -1.55
C GLY A 469 -12.24 24.99 -2.35
N LEU A 470 -12.16 24.82 -3.67
CA LEU A 470 -13.31 24.87 -4.58
C LEU A 470 -13.41 23.55 -5.34
N ALA A 471 -14.62 23.04 -5.52
CA ALA A 471 -14.87 21.89 -6.39
C ALA A 471 -15.22 22.37 -7.80
N ILE A 472 -14.44 21.95 -8.80
CA ILE A 472 -14.60 22.39 -10.20
C ILE A 472 -14.31 21.26 -11.19
N ASN A 473 -14.86 21.37 -12.40
CA ASN A 473 -14.48 20.55 -13.56
C ASN A 473 -13.39 21.28 -14.34
N SER A 474 -12.13 20.93 -14.09
CA SER A 474 -11.00 21.57 -14.81
C SER A 474 -9.71 20.75 -14.80
N GLY A 475 -9.66 19.62 -14.10
CA GLY A 475 -8.46 18.78 -14.09
C GLY A 475 -8.25 18.15 -15.46
N GLU A 476 -7.08 18.41 -16.07
CA GLU A 476 -6.61 17.71 -17.27
C GLU A 476 -5.25 17.08 -16.98
N SER A 477 -5.10 15.82 -17.37
CA SER A 477 -3.82 15.11 -17.28
C SER A 477 -3.69 14.11 -18.41
N SER A 478 -2.47 13.96 -18.92
CA SER A 478 -2.12 12.99 -19.94
C SER A 478 -1.28 11.87 -19.33
N ALA A 479 -1.38 10.67 -19.88
CA ALA A 479 -0.57 9.53 -19.50
C ALA A 479 -0.29 8.66 -20.71
N GLU A 480 0.97 8.33 -20.96
CA GLU A 480 1.40 7.48 -22.07
C GLU A 480 2.41 6.44 -21.61
N GLY A 481 2.51 5.35 -22.35
CA GLY A 481 3.44 4.29 -21.98
C GLY A 481 3.51 3.14 -22.97
N TRP A 482 4.54 2.32 -22.77
CA TRP A 482 4.75 1.07 -23.47
C TRP A 482 4.54 -0.09 -22.51
N GLU A 483 3.92 -1.15 -22.97
CA GLU A 483 3.85 -2.45 -22.30
C GLU A 483 4.40 -3.51 -23.25
N VAL A 484 5.38 -4.28 -22.78
CA VAL A 484 6.06 -5.29 -23.58
C VAL A 484 6.10 -6.59 -22.81
N THR A 485 5.69 -7.68 -23.44
CA THR A 485 5.85 -9.04 -22.92
C THR A 485 6.61 -9.90 -23.93
N LEU A 486 7.61 -10.63 -23.44
CA LEU A 486 8.38 -11.61 -24.19
C LEU A 486 8.23 -12.97 -23.50
N ASN A 487 7.64 -13.93 -24.19
CA ASN A 487 7.52 -15.32 -23.77
C ASN A 487 8.48 -16.18 -24.60
N LEU A 488 9.27 -17.02 -23.93
CA LEU A 488 10.19 -17.94 -24.58
C LEU A 488 9.97 -19.35 -24.03
N ASN A 489 9.89 -20.33 -24.91
CA ASN A 489 10.00 -21.74 -24.59
C ASN A 489 11.25 -22.31 -25.30
N PRO A 490 12.46 -22.06 -24.77
CA PRO A 490 13.71 -22.48 -25.40
C PRO A 490 13.84 -24.00 -25.52
N VAL A 491 13.20 -24.77 -24.63
CA VAL A 491 13.22 -26.23 -24.66
C VAL A 491 11.83 -26.77 -24.33
N SER A 492 11.25 -27.53 -25.25
CA SER A 492 10.06 -28.34 -25.01
C SER A 492 10.29 -29.73 -25.59
N THR A 493 10.31 -30.71 -24.69
CA THR A 493 10.46 -32.14 -24.93
C THR A 493 9.50 -32.89 -24.01
N ALA A 494 9.33 -34.20 -24.23
CA ALA A 494 8.45 -35.01 -23.39
C ALA A 494 8.86 -35.04 -21.90
N ASP A 495 10.16 -34.99 -21.62
CA ASP A 495 10.71 -35.10 -20.26
C ASP A 495 11.10 -33.74 -19.65
N PHE A 496 11.34 -32.72 -20.48
CA PHE A 496 11.84 -31.43 -20.04
C PHE A 496 11.16 -30.29 -20.78
N ASN A 497 10.63 -29.34 -20.02
CA ASN A 497 10.04 -28.11 -20.53
C ASN A 497 10.59 -26.91 -19.74
N TRP A 498 10.93 -25.84 -20.44
CA TRP A 498 11.41 -24.60 -19.82
C TRP A 498 10.71 -23.40 -20.45
N ASP A 499 9.93 -22.71 -19.64
CA ASP A 499 9.25 -21.47 -20.00
C ASP A 499 9.91 -20.27 -19.30
N LEU A 500 10.05 -19.19 -20.03
CA LEU A 500 10.50 -17.88 -19.57
C LEU A 500 9.46 -16.85 -19.99
N SER A 501 9.09 -15.95 -19.09
CA SER A 501 8.25 -14.80 -19.43
C SER A 501 8.83 -13.55 -18.80
N PHE A 502 9.15 -12.57 -19.64
CA PHE A 502 9.63 -11.26 -19.25
C PHE A 502 8.56 -10.22 -19.60
N ASN A 503 8.27 -9.31 -18.68
CA ASN A 503 7.40 -8.17 -18.92
C ASN A 503 8.08 -6.87 -18.50
N PHE A 504 7.71 -5.78 -19.17
CA PHE A 504 8.25 -4.44 -18.99
C PHE A 504 7.16 -3.40 -19.28
N ALA A 505 7.07 -2.37 -18.45
CA ALA A 505 6.09 -1.29 -18.61
C ALA A 505 6.67 0.08 -18.23
N THR A 506 6.31 1.11 -18.98
CA THR A 506 6.60 2.53 -18.68
C THR A 506 5.32 3.31 -18.42
N LEU A 507 5.38 4.38 -17.64
CA LEU A 507 4.27 5.31 -17.46
C LEU A 507 4.80 6.73 -17.31
N ASN A 508 4.63 7.55 -18.35
CA ASN A 508 4.84 8.99 -18.27
C ASN A 508 3.49 9.64 -18.03
N LYS A 509 3.32 10.38 -16.94
CA LYS A 509 2.06 11.07 -16.64
C LYS A 509 2.32 12.55 -16.43
N TYR A 510 1.59 13.43 -17.12
CA TYR A 510 1.76 14.88 -17.02
C TYR A 510 0.51 15.56 -16.48
N THR A 511 0.73 16.70 -15.82
CA THR A 511 -0.36 17.58 -15.39
C THR A 511 -0.56 18.66 -16.45
N ASP A 512 -1.62 18.55 -17.24
CA ASP A 512 -1.85 19.44 -18.38
C ASP A 512 -2.56 20.73 -17.94
N LYS A 513 -3.53 20.62 -17.02
CA LYS A 513 -4.29 21.75 -16.49
C LYS A 513 -4.87 21.45 -15.11
N LEU A 514 -4.89 22.45 -14.23
CA LEU A 514 -5.61 22.40 -12.94
C LEU A 514 -6.84 23.31 -12.95
N ALA A 515 -6.60 24.62 -13.01
CA ALA A 515 -7.62 25.65 -13.14
C ALA A 515 -6.97 26.93 -13.67
N ASP A 516 -7.77 27.83 -14.22
CA ASP A 516 -7.26 29.12 -14.69
C ASP A 516 -6.65 29.91 -13.51
N GLY A 517 -5.36 30.24 -13.61
CA GLY A 517 -4.60 30.95 -12.58
C GLY A 517 -4.08 30.07 -11.43
N ILE A 518 -4.20 28.74 -11.52
CA ILE A 518 -3.65 27.79 -10.54
C ILE A 518 -2.72 26.82 -11.26
N ASP A 519 -1.42 26.94 -11.01
CA ASP A 519 -0.40 26.11 -11.64
C ASP A 519 0.12 24.98 -10.75
N VAL A 520 -0.25 24.97 -9.46
CA VAL A 520 0.26 24.01 -8.47
C VAL A 520 -0.87 23.51 -7.58
N ARG A 521 -0.96 22.19 -7.40
CA ARG A 521 -1.75 21.54 -6.35
C ARG A 521 -0.85 20.66 -5.50
N VAL A 522 -0.93 20.84 -4.19
CA VAL A 522 -0.23 19.97 -3.23
C VAL A 522 -1.01 18.67 -3.10
N LEU A 523 -0.37 17.56 -3.45
CA LEU A 523 -0.92 16.21 -3.37
C LEU A 523 -0.75 15.62 -1.96
N ASP A 524 0.40 15.85 -1.35
CA ASP A 524 0.72 15.41 0.01
C ASP A 524 1.72 16.36 0.67
N SER A 525 1.58 16.56 1.97
CA SER A 525 2.44 17.35 2.83
C SER A 525 2.68 16.69 4.20
N TRP A 526 2.49 15.37 4.30
CA TRP A 526 2.73 14.62 5.54
C TRP A 526 4.16 14.83 6.05
N ALA A 527 5.17 14.74 5.17
CA ALA A 527 6.57 15.00 5.50
C ALA A 527 6.95 16.50 5.54
N SER A 528 6.03 17.39 5.91
CA SER A 528 6.20 18.85 5.83
C SER A 528 7.23 19.47 6.77
N TRP A 529 8.07 18.69 7.46
CA TRP A 529 9.25 19.22 8.13
C TRP A 529 10.05 20.03 7.12
N TYR A 530 10.21 21.33 7.41
CA TYR A 530 10.85 22.28 6.49
C TYR A 530 10.21 22.38 5.09
N SER A 531 8.90 22.13 5.00
CA SER A 531 8.04 22.35 3.83
C SER A 531 8.26 21.40 2.65
N LEU A 532 8.64 20.14 2.87
CA LEU A 532 8.59 19.13 1.79
C LEU A 532 7.13 18.88 1.39
N GLN A 533 6.89 18.82 0.08
CA GLN A 533 5.58 18.56 -0.50
C GLN A 533 5.72 17.66 -1.73
N LEU A 534 4.74 16.77 -1.90
CA LEU A 534 4.45 16.15 -3.18
C LEU A 534 3.44 17.04 -3.91
N GLN A 535 3.75 17.44 -5.14
CA GLN A 535 2.94 18.36 -5.92
C GLN A 535 2.62 17.79 -7.30
N GLU A 536 1.52 18.24 -7.87
CA GLU A 536 1.33 18.26 -9.32
C GLU A 536 1.41 19.71 -9.79
N ARG A 537 2.07 19.92 -10.93
CA ARG A 537 2.42 21.23 -11.45
C ARG A 537 2.14 21.25 -12.95
N VAL A 538 1.44 22.28 -13.42
CA VAL A 538 1.07 22.41 -14.83
C VAL A 538 2.32 22.40 -15.72
N GLY A 539 2.33 21.52 -16.72
CA GLY A 539 3.44 21.34 -17.66
C GLY A 539 4.57 20.43 -17.17
N GLU A 540 4.49 19.91 -15.94
CA GLU A 540 5.46 18.98 -15.37
C GLU A 540 4.88 17.56 -15.27
N GLU A 541 5.79 16.59 -15.12
CA GLU A 541 5.41 15.23 -14.76
C GLU A 541 4.64 15.22 -13.43
N TRP A 542 3.65 14.35 -13.31
CA TRP A 542 2.80 14.25 -12.14
C TRP A 542 3.59 13.64 -10.96
N GLY A 543 3.43 14.19 -9.75
CA GLY A 543 4.08 13.65 -8.55
C GLY A 543 5.49 14.19 -8.27
N MET A 544 5.71 15.49 -8.49
CA MET A 544 6.98 16.17 -8.24
C MET A 544 7.22 16.38 -6.74
N TRP A 545 8.42 16.04 -6.26
CA TRP A 545 8.90 16.43 -4.95
C TRP A 545 9.43 17.85 -4.97
N VAL A 546 8.87 18.71 -4.13
CA VAL A 546 9.30 20.10 -3.98
C VAL A 546 9.66 20.37 -2.53
N GLY A 547 10.87 20.86 -2.29
CA GLY A 547 11.40 21.04 -0.95
C GLY A 547 12.62 21.94 -0.91
N ARG A 548 13.50 21.72 0.08
CA ARG A 548 14.76 22.46 0.21
C ARG A 548 15.98 21.56 0.03
N LYS A 549 17.06 22.14 -0.48
CA LYS A 549 18.38 21.50 -0.64
C LYS A 549 19.49 22.43 -0.15
N LYS A 550 20.71 21.91 0.06
CA LYS A 550 21.84 22.74 0.52
C LYS A 550 22.19 23.82 -0.51
N ALA A 551 22.35 25.06 -0.03
CA ALA A 551 22.74 26.17 -0.89
C ALA A 551 24.21 26.04 -1.32
N ARG A 552 24.50 26.39 -2.56
CA ARG A 552 25.85 26.35 -3.14
C ARG A 552 26.17 27.66 -3.84
N ASP A 553 27.44 28.06 -3.83
CA ASP A 553 27.90 29.18 -4.62
C ASP A 553 27.98 28.82 -6.11
N ALA A 554 28.36 29.79 -6.95
CA ALA A 554 28.50 29.58 -8.39
C ALA A 554 29.54 28.52 -8.79
N ASN A 555 30.47 28.16 -7.89
CA ASN A 555 31.48 27.13 -8.09
C ASN A 555 31.02 25.75 -7.58
N GLY A 556 29.81 25.64 -7.03
CA GLY A 556 29.28 24.43 -6.41
C GLY A 556 29.75 24.20 -4.97
N THR A 557 30.46 25.15 -4.36
CA THR A 557 30.93 25.06 -2.97
C THR A 557 29.75 25.26 -2.01
N GLN A 558 29.64 24.43 -0.97
CA GLN A 558 28.56 24.55 -0.01
C GLN A 558 28.63 25.89 0.74
N ILE A 559 27.49 26.58 0.80
CA ILE A 559 27.34 27.80 1.60
C ILE A 559 27.03 27.42 3.05
N LEU A 560 27.80 27.97 3.99
CA LEU A 560 27.70 27.75 5.42
C LEU A 560 27.53 29.09 6.17
N THR A 561 27.04 29.04 7.40
CA THR A 561 27.22 30.15 8.34
C THR A 561 28.68 30.24 8.78
N SER A 562 29.10 31.36 9.37
CA SER A 562 30.44 31.50 9.96
C SER A 562 30.74 30.46 11.06
N THR A 563 29.71 29.83 11.61
CA THR A 563 29.81 28.75 12.60
C THR A 563 29.81 27.35 11.98
N GLY A 564 29.82 27.22 10.65
CA GLY A 564 29.84 25.93 9.95
C GLY A 564 28.48 25.25 9.78
N ARG A 565 27.35 25.93 10.05
CA ARG A 565 26.00 25.39 9.82
C ARG A 565 25.62 25.47 8.34
N ALA A 566 25.00 24.45 7.78
CA ALA A 566 24.46 24.49 6.42
C ALA A 566 23.41 25.59 6.22
N THR A 567 23.40 26.21 5.05
CA THR A 567 22.29 27.04 4.55
C THR A 567 21.55 26.31 3.43
N TYR A 568 20.32 26.73 3.14
CA TYR A 568 19.40 26.00 2.27
C TYR A 568 18.66 26.93 1.30
N GLU A 569 18.37 26.41 0.11
CA GLU A 569 17.46 26.99 -0.87
C GLU A 569 16.13 26.24 -0.81
N SER A 570 15.01 26.96 -0.73
CA SER A 570 13.66 26.37 -0.62
C SER A 570 12.93 26.35 -1.98
N GLN A 571 11.80 25.64 -2.05
CA GLN A 571 10.95 25.52 -3.23
C GLN A 571 11.67 24.99 -4.48
N GLN A 572 12.61 24.06 -4.27
CA GLN A 572 13.38 23.41 -5.31
C GLN A 572 12.69 22.09 -5.70
N ILE A 573 12.65 21.79 -6.99
CA ILE A 573 12.28 20.45 -7.48
C ILE A 573 13.42 19.49 -7.14
N LEU A 574 13.10 18.36 -6.50
CA LEU A 574 14.08 17.42 -5.96
C LEU A 574 14.02 16.04 -6.61
N GLY A 575 12.89 15.66 -7.22
CA GLY A 575 12.69 14.35 -7.84
C GLY A 575 11.23 14.13 -8.23
N ASN A 576 10.93 12.95 -8.77
CA ASN A 576 9.58 12.51 -9.12
C ASN A 576 9.23 11.19 -8.40
N LEU A 577 7.97 11.02 -8.02
CA LEU A 577 7.44 9.80 -7.39
C LEU A 577 7.37 8.61 -8.35
N LEU A 578 7.04 8.83 -9.61
CA LEU A 578 6.80 7.80 -10.62
C LEU A 578 8.11 7.13 -11.06
N PRO A 579 8.12 5.80 -11.24
CA PRO A 579 9.26 5.10 -11.81
C PRO A 579 9.39 5.33 -13.31
N ASP A 580 10.62 5.28 -13.82
CA ASP A 580 10.91 5.32 -15.25
C ASP A 580 10.31 4.08 -15.94
N PHE A 581 10.45 2.91 -15.28
CA PHE A 581 9.84 1.66 -15.71
C PHE A 581 9.74 0.62 -14.59
N THR A 582 8.87 -0.36 -14.82
CA THR A 582 8.69 -1.54 -13.98
C THR A 582 8.69 -2.80 -14.84
N GLY A 583 8.86 -3.96 -14.22
CA GLY A 583 8.72 -5.23 -14.94
C GLY A 583 8.96 -6.43 -14.06
N GLY A 584 9.00 -7.59 -14.69
CA GLY A 584 9.21 -8.85 -14.03
C GLY A 584 9.74 -9.93 -14.96
N LEU A 585 10.30 -10.98 -14.34
CA LEU A 585 10.75 -12.18 -15.00
C LEU A 585 10.19 -13.39 -14.26
N THR A 586 9.56 -14.30 -14.98
CA THR A 586 9.22 -15.62 -14.45
C THR A 586 9.95 -16.69 -15.25
N THR A 587 10.42 -17.72 -14.55
CA THR A 587 11.03 -18.90 -15.16
C THR A 587 10.41 -20.14 -14.55
N SER A 588 9.93 -21.04 -15.40
CA SER A 588 9.29 -22.30 -15.00
C SER A 588 9.99 -23.45 -15.71
N LEU A 589 10.62 -24.34 -14.94
CA LEU A 589 11.29 -25.52 -15.44
C LEU A 589 10.51 -26.74 -14.96
N SER A 590 10.18 -27.65 -15.86
CA SER A 590 9.62 -28.96 -15.52
C SER A 590 10.56 -30.03 -16.03
N TYR A 591 10.94 -30.96 -15.16
CA TYR A 591 11.72 -32.15 -15.52
C TYR A 591 11.02 -33.39 -14.96
N LYS A 592 10.34 -34.13 -15.85
CA LYS A 592 9.47 -35.26 -15.49
C LYS A 592 8.47 -34.85 -14.41
N ASN A 593 8.62 -35.43 -13.22
CA ASN A 593 7.76 -35.21 -12.07
C ASN A 593 8.15 -33.99 -11.22
N TRP A 594 9.29 -33.36 -11.50
CA TRP A 594 9.77 -32.18 -10.78
C TRP A 594 9.38 -30.90 -11.52
N ASP A 595 9.08 -29.86 -10.75
CA ASP A 595 8.86 -28.51 -11.26
C ASP A 595 9.61 -27.49 -10.40
N LEU A 596 10.11 -26.43 -11.04
CA LEU A 596 10.77 -25.29 -10.42
C LEU A 596 10.21 -24.02 -11.04
N GLY A 597 9.57 -23.18 -10.23
CA GLY A 597 9.12 -21.84 -10.64
C GLY A 597 9.86 -20.77 -9.84
N LEU A 598 10.40 -19.75 -10.51
CA LEU A 598 10.95 -18.56 -9.86
C LEU A 598 10.30 -17.32 -10.48
N GLY A 599 9.93 -16.36 -9.63
CA GLY A 599 9.38 -15.07 -10.02
C GLY A 599 10.20 -13.91 -9.47
N PHE A 600 10.59 -13.00 -10.35
CA PHE A 600 11.35 -11.80 -10.05
C PHE A 600 10.55 -10.57 -10.46
N ASP A 601 10.61 -9.52 -9.66
CA ASP A 601 10.10 -8.19 -9.97
C ASP A 601 11.21 -7.14 -9.85
N PHE A 602 11.09 -6.09 -10.64
CA PHE A 602 12.01 -4.97 -10.62
C PHE A 602 11.31 -3.65 -10.92
N GLN A 603 11.92 -2.59 -10.41
CA GLN A 603 11.55 -1.21 -10.69
C GLN A 603 12.83 -0.40 -10.92
N LYS A 604 12.79 0.56 -11.84
CA LYS A 604 13.84 1.56 -12.03
C LYS A 604 13.25 2.95 -11.88
N GLY A 605 13.95 3.77 -11.10
CA GLY A 605 13.56 5.16 -10.85
C GLY A 605 12.39 5.28 -9.87
N GLY A 606 11.83 6.49 -9.83
CA GLY A 606 10.91 6.92 -8.79
C GLY A 606 11.62 7.22 -7.50
N THR A 607 11.05 8.12 -6.70
CA THR A 607 11.63 8.53 -5.43
C THR A 607 10.62 8.55 -4.31
N PHE A 608 11.05 8.10 -3.14
CA PHE A 608 10.29 8.17 -1.91
C PHE A 608 11.12 8.84 -0.82
N TYR A 609 10.44 9.46 0.14
CA TYR A 609 11.08 10.08 1.28
C TYR A 609 11.22 9.08 2.44
N SER A 610 12.43 8.83 2.92
CA SER A 610 12.64 7.99 4.12
C SER A 610 12.79 8.85 5.37
N THR A 611 11.75 8.79 6.19
CA THR A 611 11.74 9.34 7.55
C THR A 611 12.61 8.50 8.48
N THR A 612 12.68 7.18 8.25
CA THR A 612 13.56 6.29 9.01
C THR A 612 15.01 6.71 8.87
N ASN A 613 15.52 6.85 7.65
CA ASN A 613 16.91 7.28 7.47
C ASN A 613 17.15 8.71 7.96
N MET A 614 16.19 9.62 7.80
CA MET A 614 16.33 10.95 8.39
C MET A 614 16.57 10.89 9.90
N PHE A 615 15.76 10.12 10.62
CA PHE A 615 15.84 10.07 12.07
C PHE A 615 16.93 9.11 12.61
N THR A 616 17.34 8.08 11.88
CA THR A 616 18.49 7.24 12.31
C THR A 616 19.78 8.03 12.38
N TYR A 617 20.01 8.98 11.46
CA TYR A 617 21.13 9.91 11.53
C TYR A 617 20.95 10.94 12.64
N TYR A 618 19.73 11.46 12.80
CA TYR A 618 19.39 12.41 13.86
C TYR A 618 19.70 11.82 15.25
N SER A 619 19.25 10.60 15.51
CA SER A 619 19.32 9.96 16.83
C SER A 619 20.62 9.19 17.07
N GLY A 620 21.55 9.17 16.10
CA GLY A 620 22.83 8.46 16.26
C GLY A 620 22.68 6.94 16.26
N ILE A 621 21.69 6.40 15.54
CA ILE A 621 21.51 4.96 15.34
C ILE A 621 22.22 4.49 14.07
N HIS A 622 22.25 5.33 13.03
CA HIS A 622 22.84 4.97 11.73
C HIS A 622 24.35 4.71 11.83
N GLU A 623 24.87 3.73 11.07
CA GLU A 623 26.29 3.34 11.12
C GLU A 623 27.26 4.48 10.74
N ASP A 624 26.88 5.34 9.80
CA ASP A 624 27.65 6.54 9.41
C ASP A 624 27.91 7.53 10.55
N THR A 625 27.16 7.43 11.65
CA THR A 625 27.33 8.32 12.79
C THR A 625 28.49 7.90 13.70
N ILE A 626 29.19 6.80 13.37
CA ILE A 626 30.43 6.32 14.02
C ILE A 626 31.56 6.19 12.99
N GLY A 627 32.78 5.95 13.46
CA GLY A 627 33.98 5.86 12.62
C GLY A 627 35.03 6.90 12.98
N LEU A 628 36.05 7.04 12.14
CA LEU A 628 37.15 7.98 12.33
C LEU A 628 36.94 9.23 11.46
N ASN A 629 37.30 10.39 12.00
CA ASN A 629 37.35 11.64 11.24
C ASN A 629 38.67 11.73 10.44
N ALA A 630 38.82 12.82 9.68
CA ALA A 630 40.01 13.06 8.83
C ALA A 630 41.35 13.12 9.61
N LYS A 631 41.32 13.25 10.94
CA LYS A 631 42.51 13.22 11.81
C LYS A 631 42.83 11.82 12.35
N GLY A 632 42.03 10.81 12.02
CA GLY A 632 42.12 9.45 12.58
C GLY A 632 41.53 9.31 13.98
N ASN A 633 40.82 10.31 14.50
CA ASN A 633 40.17 10.26 15.81
C ASN A 633 38.69 9.85 15.67
N PRO A 634 38.07 9.20 16.67
CA PRO A 634 36.64 8.89 16.63
C PRO A 634 35.76 10.12 16.40
N LEU A 635 34.79 10.00 15.48
CA LEU A 635 33.85 11.08 15.12
C LEU A 635 33.07 11.62 16.33
N ARG A 636 32.65 10.71 17.21
CA ARG A 636 31.81 11.02 18.38
C ARG A 636 32.58 11.58 19.58
N ASP A 637 33.92 11.57 19.54
CA ASP A 637 34.70 12.20 20.60
C ASP A 637 34.48 13.72 20.60
N PRO A 638 34.62 14.39 21.77
CA PRO A 638 34.52 15.84 21.83
C PRO A 638 35.49 16.52 20.85
N VAL A 639 35.05 17.62 20.23
CA VAL A 639 35.90 18.40 19.31
C VAL A 639 37.20 18.85 20.00
N SER A 640 37.14 19.18 21.29
CA SER A 640 38.30 19.53 22.11
C SER A 640 39.31 18.39 22.30
N ALA A 641 38.88 17.13 22.11
CA ALA A 641 39.73 15.94 22.14
C ALA A 641 40.18 15.49 20.74
N GLY A 642 39.91 16.30 19.71
CA GLY A 642 40.26 15.99 18.32
C GLY A 642 39.21 15.20 17.55
N GLY A 643 38.06 14.92 18.16
CA GLY A 643 36.89 14.33 17.50
C GLY A 643 36.09 15.33 16.66
N GLY A 644 34.84 14.99 16.36
CA GLY A 644 33.94 15.79 15.53
C GLY A 644 34.13 15.60 14.02
N VAL A 645 33.23 16.21 13.27
CA VAL A 645 33.15 16.15 11.79
C VAL A 645 33.69 17.44 11.20
N ASN A 646 34.62 17.33 10.27
CA ASN A 646 35.13 18.49 9.54
C ASN A 646 34.10 18.98 8.52
N VAL A 647 33.84 20.28 8.51
CA VAL A 647 32.99 20.94 7.53
C VAL A 647 33.78 22.03 6.84
N VAL A 648 33.76 22.00 5.51
CA VAL A 648 34.47 22.95 4.65
C VAL A 648 33.46 23.57 3.68
N GLY A 649 33.52 24.88 3.51
CA GLY A 649 32.65 25.62 2.61
C GLY A 649 32.99 27.10 2.59
N VAL A 650 32.03 27.92 2.17
CA VAL A 650 32.15 29.38 2.16
C VAL A 650 30.94 30.03 2.83
N THR A 651 31.09 31.23 3.36
CA THR A 651 29.95 32.05 3.78
C THR A 651 29.22 32.63 2.56
N ALA A 652 28.04 33.21 2.76
CA ALA A 652 27.30 33.88 1.69
C ALA A 652 28.09 35.05 1.04
N SER A 653 29.08 35.62 1.74
CA SER A 653 29.99 36.64 1.21
C SER A 653 31.26 36.07 0.56
N GLY A 654 31.41 34.74 0.49
CA GLY A 654 32.55 34.06 -0.12
C GLY A 654 33.73 33.78 0.82
N GLU A 655 33.65 34.14 2.10
CA GLU A 655 34.72 33.87 3.07
C GLU A 655 34.83 32.36 3.37
N PRO A 656 36.03 31.77 3.40
CA PRO A 656 36.20 30.35 3.65
C PRO A 656 35.79 29.97 5.08
N VAL A 657 35.17 28.80 5.21
CA VAL A 657 34.81 28.16 6.48
C VAL A 657 35.45 26.79 6.50
N ASP A 658 36.32 26.52 7.48
CA ASP A 658 36.91 25.21 7.77
C ASP A 658 36.90 25.02 9.29
N THR A 659 36.03 24.13 9.78
CA THR A 659 35.86 23.91 11.22
C THR A 659 35.43 22.48 11.53
N TYR A 660 35.51 22.11 12.81
CA TYR A 660 35.02 20.83 13.32
C TYR A 660 33.77 21.05 14.17
N LEU A 661 32.72 20.30 13.88
CA LEU A 661 31.47 20.27 14.64
C LEU A 661 31.38 18.96 15.44
N SER A 662 30.74 18.97 16.62
CA SER A 662 30.43 17.70 17.28
C SER A 662 29.55 16.84 16.38
N ALA A 663 29.72 15.51 16.41
CA ALA A 663 28.96 14.61 15.53
C ALA A 663 27.45 14.81 15.65
N SER A 664 26.89 14.83 16.86
CA SER A 664 25.46 15.05 17.07
C SER A 664 24.96 16.38 16.48
N TYR A 665 25.73 17.46 16.66
CA TYR A 665 25.37 18.76 16.09
C TYR A 665 25.50 18.78 14.57
N TYR A 666 26.51 18.12 14.00
CA TYR A 666 26.69 17.98 12.57
C TYR A 666 25.51 17.25 11.92
N PHE A 667 25.18 16.04 12.39
CA PHE A 667 24.07 15.27 11.83
C PHE A 667 22.73 15.98 12.05
N TYR A 668 22.51 16.60 13.20
CA TYR A 668 21.33 17.44 13.40
C TYR A 668 21.27 18.61 12.40
N GLN A 669 22.32 19.42 12.25
CA GLN A 669 22.25 20.64 11.44
C GLN A 669 22.42 20.44 9.93
N HIS A 670 23.07 19.38 9.49
CA HIS A 670 23.42 19.17 8.07
C HIS A 670 22.57 18.10 7.39
N PHE A 671 21.90 17.25 8.16
CA PHE A 671 21.09 16.15 7.65
C PHE A 671 19.61 16.35 7.98
N PHE A 672 19.24 16.78 9.19
CA PHE A 672 17.83 17.01 9.53
C PHE A 672 17.19 18.08 8.63
N GLY A 673 16.18 17.65 7.88
CA GLY A 673 15.49 18.49 6.90
C GLY A 673 16.31 18.83 5.64
N ASN A 674 17.44 18.21 5.36
CA ASN A 674 17.99 18.26 4.00
C ASN A 674 17.22 17.27 3.12
N HIS A 675 16.20 17.71 2.38
CA HIS A 675 15.27 16.77 1.74
C HIS A 675 15.95 15.92 0.66
N GLU A 676 16.92 16.48 -0.06
CA GLU A 676 17.68 15.73 -1.08
C GLU A 676 18.42 14.51 -0.52
N ASN A 677 18.77 14.51 0.78
CA ASN A 677 19.45 13.36 1.39
C ASN A 677 18.51 12.18 1.65
N TRP A 678 17.21 12.46 1.77
CA TRP A 678 16.22 11.50 2.24
C TRP A 678 15.25 11.06 1.15
N LEU A 679 15.34 11.68 -0.03
CA LEU A 679 14.70 11.20 -1.23
C LEU A 679 15.57 10.12 -1.85
N TYR A 680 15.16 8.88 -1.68
CA TYR A 680 15.88 7.72 -2.22
C TYR A 680 15.27 7.27 -3.54
N ASP A 681 16.14 6.86 -4.47
CA ASP A 681 15.75 6.14 -5.68
C ASP A 681 15.15 4.78 -5.29
N ALA A 682 13.91 4.56 -5.71
CA ALA A 682 13.15 3.35 -5.41
C ALA A 682 13.52 2.15 -6.31
N SER A 683 14.63 2.22 -7.05
CA SER A 683 15.10 1.13 -7.91
C SER A 683 15.43 -0.14 -7.11
N TYR A 684 14.94 -1.30 -7.58
CA TYR A 684 15.25 -2.60 -7.00
C TYR A 684 15.14 -3.76 -7.99
N VAL A 685 15.71 -4.89 -7.61
CA VAL A 685 15.43 -6.21 -8.21
C VAL A 685 15.21 -7.19 -7.07
N LYS A 686 14.17 -8.02 -7.14
CA LYS A 686 13.80 -8.91 -6.04
C LYS A 686 13.33 -10.26 -6.53
N LEU A 687 13.74 -11.31 -5.82
CA LEU A 687 13.16 -12.65 -5.93
C LEU A 687 11.86 -12.66 -5.12
N ARG A 688 10.74 -12.48 -5.81
CA ARG A 688 9.41 -12.39 -5.21
C ARG A 688 8.87 -13.77 -4.85
N THR A 689 8.95 -14.75 -5.74
CA THR A 689 8.38 -16.08 -5.51
C THR A 689 9.33 -17.19 -5.90
N ALA A 690 9.28 -18.31 -5.17
CA ALA A 690 9.92 -19.55 -5.58
C ALA A 690 9.01 -20.74 -5.26
N ARG A 691 9.02 -21.75 -6.13
CA ARG A 691 8.33 -23.02 -5.94
C ARG A 691 9.22 -24.15 -6.43
N LEU A 692 9.40 -25.19 -5.62
CA LEU A 692 10.00 -26.46 -6.02
C LEU A 692 9.00 -27.57 -5.69
N GLY A 693 8.37 -28.12 -6.72
CA GLY A 693 7.31 -29.12 -6.61
C GLY A 693 7.72 -30.51 -7.11
N TYR A 694 7.05 -31.52 -6.57
CA TYR A 694 7.08 -32.89 -7.06
C TYR A 694 5.66 -33.43 -7.23
N ASN A 695 5.35 -33.91 -8.43
CA ASN A 695 4.08 -34.55 -8.78
C ASN A 695 4.27 -36.06 -8.77
N PHE A 696 3.56 -36.79 -7.91
CA PHE A 696 3.67 -38.24 -7.86
C PHE A 696 3.12 -38.87 -9.14
N SER A 697 3.80 -39.88 -9.67
CA SER A 697 3.33 -40.59 -10.86
C SER A 697 2.11 -41.44 -10.54
N LYS A 698 1.26 -41.70 -11.54
CA LYS A 698 0.09 -42.57 -11.40
C LYS A 698 0.45 -43.95 -10.86
N ASP A 699 1.58 -44.51 -11.28
CA ASP A 699 2.06 -45.81 -10.80
C ASP A 699 2.36 -45.82 -9.29
N LEU A 700 2.81 -44.69 -8.72
CA LEU A 700 3.06 -44.56 -7.28
C LEU A 700 1.76 -44.36 -6.48
N LEU A 701 0.69 -43.93 -7.14
CA LEU A 701 -0.63 -43.71 -6.55
C LEU A 701 -1.58 -44.90 -6.74
N ASP A 702 -1.16 -45.91 -7.51
CA ASP A 702 -1.96 -47.11 -7.74
C ASP A 702 -2.30 -47.82 -6.41
N GLY A 703 -3.57 -48.18 -6.23
CA GLY A 703 -4.08 -48.74 -4.98
C GLY A 703 -4.35 -47.72 -3.86
N THR A 704 -4.17 -46.41 -4.10
CA THR A 704 -4.58 -45.34 -3.18
C THR A 704 -5.88 -44.66 -3.65
N PRO A 705 -6.60 -43.91 -2.79
CA PRO A 705 -7.81 -43.18 -3.20
C PRO A 705 -7.49 -41.83 -3.87
N PHE A 706 -6.24 -41.59 -4.30
CA PHE A 706 -5.81 -40.29 -4.82
C PHE A 706 -5.53 -40.37 -6.32
N ASP A 707 -6.17 -39.50 -7.08
CA ASP A 707 -5.91 -39.32 -8.52
C ASP A 707 -4.64 -38.51 -8.79
N ASN A 708 -4.31 -37.57 -7.89
CA ASN A 708 -3.11 -36.75 -8.00
C ASN A 708 -2.61 -36.30 -6.62
N VAL A 709 -1.28 -36.33 -6.43
CA VAL A 709 -0.61 -35.82 -5.24
C VAL A 709 0.53 -34.91 -5.68
N ASN A 710 0.51 -33.66 -5.23
CA ASN A 710 1.61 -32.71 -5.40
C ASN A 710 2.11 -32.24 -4.03
N VAL A 711 3.44 -32.24 -3.87
CA VAL A 711 4.10 -31.66 -2.70
C VAL A 711 5.09 -30.61 -3.19
N ALA A 712 5.02 -29.40 -2.64
CA ALA A 712 5.89 -28.30 -3.07
C ALA A 712 6.42 -27.48 -1.89
N LEU A 713 7.71 -27.16 -1.93
CA LEU A 713 8.27 -26.07 -1.12
C LEU A 713 7.97 -24.77 -1.85
N VAL A 714 7.31 -23.84 -1.17
CA VAL A 714 6.92 -22.53 -1.71
C VAL A 714 7.53 -21.43 -0.87
N GLY A 715 7.81 -20.29 -1.49
CA GLY A 715 8.29 -19.11 -0.79
C GLY A 715 7.81 -17.82 -1.45
N ASN A 716 7.50 -16.82 -0.64
CA ASN A 716 7.15 -15.49 -1.10
C ASN A 716 8.00 -14.44 -0.39
N ASN A 717 8.21 -13.32 -1.09
CA ASN A 717 8.97 -12.18 -0.61
C ASN A 717 10.39 -12.54 -0.15
N LEU A 718 11.11 -13.30 -0.99
CA LEU A 718 12.30 -14.03 -0.56
C LEU A 718 13.53 -13.14 -0.41
N LEU A 719 14.02 -12.53 -1.48
CA LEU A 719 15.33 -11.88 -1.44
C LEU A 719 15.39 -10.63 -2.29
N LEU A 720 15.72 -9.49 -1.67
CA LEU A 720 16.08 -8.27 -2.37
C LEU A 720 17.49 -8.45 -2.96
N LEU A 721 17.57 -8.63 -4.28
CA LEU A 721 18.82 -8.93 -5.00
C LEU A 721 19.63 -7.66 -5.28
N TYR A 722 18.93 -6.55 -5.50
CA TYR A 722 19.51 -5.23 -5.71
C TYR A 722 18.57 -4.17 -5.12
N SER A 723 19.15 -3.10 -4.58
CA SER A 723 18.44 -1.88 -4.18
C SER A 723 19.39 -0.70 -4.36
N ASN A 724 18.86 0.43 -4.81
CA ASN A 724 19.64 1.67 -4.87
C ASN A 724 19.70 2.43 -3.54
N ILE A 725 19.10 1.90 -2.47
CA ILE A 725 19.23 2.46 -1.12
C ILE A 725 20.60 2.05 -0.55
N PRO A 726 21.53 3.02 -0.35
CA PRO A 726 22.83 2.73 0.22
C PRO A 726 22.68 2.62 1.74
N HIS A 727 22.63 1.38 2.26
CA HIS A 727 22.58 1.06 3.69
C HIS A 727 21.26 1.48 4.39
N GLY A 728 20.97 0.92 5.57
CA GLY A 728 19.76 1.27 6.35
C GLY A 728 18.58 0.30 6.29
N GLY A 729 18.71 -0.86 5.61
CA GLY A 729 17.78 -1.99 5.77
C GLY A 729 16.35 -1.77 5.25
N LEU A 730 16.11 -0.74 4.44
CA LEU A 730 14.82 -0.46 3.84
C LEU A 730 14.62 -1.27 2.56
N ASP A 731 13.39 -1.74 2.36
CA ASP A 731 12.96 -2.42 1.15
C ASP A 731 12.06 -1.49 0.32
N PRO A 732 12.56 -0.93 -0.80
CA PRO A 732 11.78 0.01 -1.62
C PRO A 732 10.58 -0.65 -2.31
N SER A 733 10.51 -1.99 -2.36
CA SER A 733 9.35 -2.70 -2.91
C SER A 733 8.18 -2.80 -1.93
N GLU A 734 8.38 -2.46 -0.66
CA GLU A 734 7.41 -2.62 0.42
C GLU A 734 7.16 -1.31 1.17
N ILE A 735 7.31 -0.16 0.49
CA ILE A 735 7.12 1.17 1.09
C ILE A 735 5.67 1.36 1.57
N GLU A 736 5.52 1.74 2.83
CA GLU A 736 4.24 2.14 3.40
C GLU A 736 3.66 3.39 2.72
N GLY A 737 2.33 3.52 2.74
CA GLY A 737 1.70 4.80 2.40
C GLY A 737 1.92 5.82 3.52
N SER A 738 1.85 7.13 3.22
CA SER A 738 1.76 8.12 4.29
C SER A 738 0.56 7.73 5.18
N GLY A 739 0.78 7.55 6.49
CA GLY A 739 -0.20 6.97 7.44
C GLY A 739 -1.55 7.71 7.57
N SER A 740 -1.78 8.69 6.72
CA SER A 740 -3.07 9.29 6.40
C SER A 740 -3.86 8.38 5.46
N ILE A 741 -4.99 7.85 5.95
CA ILE A 741 -6.06 7.28 5.10
C ILE A 741 -6.51 8.26 3.99
N ALA A 742 -6.16 9.56 4.08
CA ALA A 742 -6.63 10.60 3.15
C ALA A 742 -5.79 10.77 1.88
N THR A 743 -4.53 10.33 1.83
CA THR A 743 -3.66 10.48 0.64
C THR A 743 -3.11 9.11 0.27
N GLY A 744 -3.77 8.38 -0.63
CA GLY A 744 -3.43 7.00 -1.02
C GLY A 744 -2.09 6.84 -1.77
N TYR A 745 -1.14 7.76 -1.60
CA TYR A 745 0.17 7.74 -2.25
C TYR A 745 1.19 6.99 -1.38
N ARG A 746 1.98 6.12 -2.00
CA ARG A 746 3.11 5.42 -1.35
C ARG A 746 4.42 6.18 -1.59
N ASN A 747 4.48 7.38 -1.02
CA ASN A 747 5.52 8.37 -1.28
C ASN A 747 6.44 8.59 -0.06
N VAL A 748 6.02 8.23 1.14
CA VAL A 748 6.81 8.41 2.36
C VAL A 748 6.86 7.13 3.17
N GLU A 749 8.07 6.75 3.57
CA GLU A 749 8.33 5.72 4.57
C GLU A 749 8.58 6.40 5.93
N GLY A 750 7.82 6.03 6.95
CA GLY A 750 7.66 6.75 8.22
C GLY A 750 8.22 6.06 9.47
N GLY A 751 8.95 4.95 9.34
CA GLY A 751 9.22 4.02 10.44
C GLY A 751 8.47 2.71 10.27
N GLN A 752 8.40 2.21 9.04
CA GLN A 752 7.63 1.03 8.71
C GLN A 752 8.19 -0.22 9.38
N LEU A 753 7.30 -1.16 9.71
CA LEU A 753 7.71 -2.48 10.19
C LEU A 753 8.44 -3.24 9.07
N PRO A 754 9.42 -4.09 9.42
CA PRO A 754 10.17 -4.85 8.42
C PRO A 754 9.25 -5.80 7.65
N PRO A 755 9.43 -5.94 6.32
CA PRO A 755 8.63 -6.86 5.52
C PRO A 755 8.93 -8.32 5.90
N SER A 756 7.92 -9.18 5.80
CA SER A 756 8.04 -10.60 6.15
C SER A 756 8.45 -11.45 4.95
N ARG A 757 9.36 -12.40 5.18
CA ARG A 757 9.68 -13.49 4.26
C ARG A 757 8.88 -14.72 4.64
N THR A 758 8.20 -15.36 3.69
CA THR A 758 7.46 -16.61 3.96
C THR A 758 8.06 -17.78 3.20
N ILE A 759 8.18 -18.92 3.88
CA ILE A 759 8.61 -20.20 3.33
C ILE A 759 7.66 -21.25 3.91
N GLY A 760 7.09 -22.10 3.07
CA GLY A 760 6.08 -23.05 3.48
C GLY A 760 6.05 -24.31 2.63
N LEU A 761 5.36 -25.33 3.13
CA LEU A 761 5.09 -26.57 2.41
C LEU A 761 3.63 -26.54 1.92
N ASN A 762 3.42 -26.75 0.63
CA ASN A 762 2.10 -26.96 0.05
C ASN A 762 1.91 -28.44 -0.31
N VAL A 763 0.78 -29.00 0.10
CA VAL A 763 0.37 -30.37 -0.27
C VAL A 763 -1.00 -30.29 -0.91
N SER A 764 -1.12 -30.77 -2.14
CA SER A 764 -2.38 -30.83 -2.88
C SER A 764 -2.75 -32.28 -3.16
N LEU A 765 -3.98 -32.65 -2.86
CA LEU A 765 -4.53 -33.99 -3.04
C LEU A 765 -5.82 -33.89 -3.87
N THR A 766 -5.88 -34.62 -4.97
CA THR A 766 -7.09 -34.83 -5.76
C THR A 766 -7.56 -36.27 -5.55
N PHE A 767 -8.88 -36.44 -5.39
CA PHE A 767 -9.54 -37.72 -5.09
C PHE A 767 -10.40 -38.18 -6.25
#